data_AF-A0A8C0M8R1-F1
#
_entry.id   AF-A0A8C0M8R1-F1
#
_cell.length_a   1.000
_cell.length_b   1.000
_cell.length_c   1.000
_cell.angle_alpha   90.00
_cell.angle_beta   90.00
_cell.angle_gamma   90.00
#
_symmetry.space_group_name_H-M   'P 1'
#
loop_
_entity.id
_entity.type
_entity.pdbx_description
1 polymer ?
#
loop_
_entity_poly.entity_id
_entity_poly.type
_entity_poly.pdbx_seq_one_letter_code
_entity_poly.pdbx_strand_id
1 'polypeptide(L)'
;MLSPRTATSGLELQSPEEPAKLQTPARGTRKASSGDAPGSHPSEDARPGLGSLRRVFSRTSQQASGQGPEEDRGLFQRSSRFLFRSLRRSRDDGATTDQSQAAAVPGVARGPEVPSRIVDGGSRRSSTGVGSEKLESETEGKSVADLITERQLLAAFEQLRQLETRLVAEKASHTFEQDPTGFARRAMDVCLHYDGLAAEIRAIVRETLGPARVDAAALGELARVVRAEEAAHPAPPADGDFLLTPRRWRQHWEDAVRTSAQERVRAAAAEAPGPEGAAGLARLLAQLGGAVRSDLHKVRREVQPAYSAAGFPAWEAYLRAFHGAVAQRLQELAQDARGCEQLYVLLDWAANVYGSPDFLGTPDLTLSTEPLPPLLAPAVWARLESDYISFLETKITSCFDSILQLEQSRWAGAEAPDVLQGLYHTPLSIDVHMLVAEHVKAAGAISAELEATTLRICTRALGLFLPRFEKAFLESKAVSEPHLGANINACEELRTSLLARFPGTFEELEKPLVAATCTFQKRLLQGLQDDVQPLFRVLCTKAWLTHDVLQPLMNKVVTFAHHLEHVAPLRAQETLQEVHRYVVREYLAQVLRPRERFRGEERMTSSQKMGLDAQAIGDTFQGLGSEATWLDQAIPCVADILGETYKDDIQRHLETLIGSYPDIRRDHVLAILALRRLGRRRNQRLLQHAQSLLRAAGKAGGSGGSGAAGGHVLFEEIEVPASVDLLITCI
;
A
#
# COMPACT_ATOMS: atom_id res chain seq x y z
N MET A 1 -5.86 54.40 54.31
CA MET A 1 -6.67 55.23 55.22
C MET A 1 -7.92 54.45 55.60
N LEU A 2 -8.45 54.68 56.81
CA LEU A 2 -9.79 54.28 57.31
C LEU A 2 -10.17 52.78 57.30
N SER A 3 -9.85 52.13 58.42
CA SER A 3 -10.64 51.01 59.00
C SER A 3 -11.98 51.53 59.59
N PRO A 4 -12.93 50.69 60.08
CA PRO A 4 -12.75 50.04 61.40
C PRO A 4 -13.44 48.66 61.66
N ARG A 5 -12.81 47.85 62.54
CA ARG A 5 -13.36 47.14 63.76
C ARG A 5 -14.59 46.19 63.61
N THR A 6 -14.82 45.12 64.41
CA THR A 6 -14.18 44.53 65.62
C THR A 6 -14.61 43.05 65.81
N ALA A 7 -13.74 42.24 66.47
CA ALA A 7 -13.95 41.34 67.64
C ALA A 7 -15.40 40.89 68.06
N THR A 8 -15.70 39.73 68.70
CA THR A 8 -14.91 38.66 69.38
C THR A 8 -15.82 37.46 69.77
N SER A 9 -15.23 36.25 69.98
CA SER A 9 -15.76 35.10 70.80
C SER A 9 -17.08 34.41 70.36
N GLY A 10 -17.37 33.12 70.63
CA GLY A 10 -16.66 32.00 71.27
C GLY A 10 -17.64 30.89 71.75
N LEU A 11 -17.16 29.66 72.05
CA LEU A 11 -17.89 28.51 72.68
C LEU A 11 -18.99 27.80 71.81
N GLU A 12 -19.29 26.50 71.92
CA GLU A 12 -18.60 25.27 72.41
C GLU A 12 -19.47 24.02 72.05
N LEU A 13 -18.91 22.78 72.08
CA LEU A 13 -19.63 21.47 72.13
C LEU A 13 -20.47 21.10 70.87
N GLN A 14 -20.78 19.84 70.50
CA GLN A 14 -20.56 18.49 71.08
C GLN A 14 -20.65 17.42 69.96
N SER A 15 -19.94 16.29 70.08
CA SER A 15 -20.35 14.99 69.49
C SER A 15 -21.10 14.20 70.59
N PRO A 16 -22.03 13.27 70.28
CA PRO A 16 -21.69 11.91 69.81
C PRO A 16 -22.72 11.43 68.74
N GLU A 17 -22.95 10.16 68.36
CA GLU A 17 -22.52 8.81 68.81
C GLU A 17 -22.13 7.89 67.63
N GLU A 18 -21.47 6.77 67.95
CA GLU A 18 -21.48 5.51 67.21
C GLU A 18 -21.84 4.41 68.24
N PRO A 19 -22.48 3.28 67.87
CA PRO A 19 -22.09 2.05 68.54
C PRO A 19 -21.91 0.81 67.63
N ALA A 20 -20.70 0.23 67.75
CA ALA A 20 -20.37 -1.20 67.82
C ALA A 20 -21.10 -2.21 66.89
N LYS A 21 -20.41 -2.79 65.89
CA LYS A 21 -19.47 -3.95 65.97
C LYS A 21 -20.08 -5.30 66.38
N LEU A 22 -20.02 -6.26 65.44
CA LEU A 22 -19.85 -7.73 65.56
C LEU A 22 -19.66 -8.24 64.11
N GLN A 23 -18.79 -9.17 63.69
CA GLN A 23 -17.59 -9.79 64.27
C GLN A 23 -16.81 -10.44 63.10
N THR A 24 -15.47 -10.37 63.05
CA THR A 24 -14.64 -11.16 62.09
C THR A 24 -14.28 -12.52 62.69
N PRO A 25 -14.04 -13.58 61.89
CA PRO A 25 -12.64 -13.94 61.55
C PRO A 25 -12.48 -14.61 60.16
N ALA A 26 -11.28 -14.87 59.60
CA ALA A 26 -9.97 -14.23 59.71
C ALA A 26 -8.98 -14.89 58.69
N ARG A 27 -7.97 -14.11 58.24
CA ARG A 27 -6.68 -14.52 57.63
C ARG A 27 -6.73 -15.25 56.25
N GLY A 28 -5.75 -15.06 55.36
CA GLY A 28 -4.46 -14.34 55.46
C GLY A 28 -4.04 -13.70 54.12
N THR A 29 -3.36 -12.53 54.09
CA THR A 29 -1.88 -12.32 54.13
C THR A 29 -1.12 -13.11 53.04
N ARG A 30 -0.23 -12.56 52.18
CA ARG A 30 0.54 -11.29 51.96
C ARG A 30 1.00 -11.30 50.47
N LYS A 31 1.59 -10.30 49.78
CA LYS A 31 2.00 -8.86 49.89
C LYS A 31 2.00 -8.35 48.41
N ALA A 32 1.66 -7.13 47.99
CA ALA A 32 2.18 -5.77 48.27
C ALA A 32 3.52 -5.36 47.58
N SER A 33 3.41 -4.59 46.49
CA SER A 33 4.16 -3.34 46.17
C SER A 33 3.61 -2.74 44.85
N SER A 34 3.09 -1.53 44.66
CA SER A 34 3.26 -0.16 45.21
C SER A 34 4.26 0.73 44.46
N GLY A 35 3.77 1.87 43.94
CA GLY A 35 4.52 2.99 43.32
C GLY A 35 4.69 2.88 41.80
N ASP A 36 4.57 3.93 40.98
CA ASP A 36 4.11 5.32 41.21
C ASP A 36 3.63 5.93 39.87
N ALA A 37 3.01 7.11 39.90
CA ALA A 37 2.56 7.88 38.73
C ALA A 37 3.20 9.30 38.71
N PRO A 38 2.84 10.21 37.78
CA PRO A 38 3.25 10.24 36.38
C PRO A 38 4.15 11.46 36.05
N GLY A 39 4.76 11.52 34.85
CA GLY A 39 5.60 12.64 34.40
C GLY A 39 5.52 12.89 32.88
N SER A 40 5.59 14.15 32.46
CA SER A 40 5.28 14.64 31.10
C SER A 40 6.51 14.96 30.23
N HIS A 41 6.42 14.59 28.93
CA HIS A 41 6.94 15.22 27.67
C HIS A 41 8.20 16.13 27.63
N PRO A 42 8.85 16.33 26.46
CA PRO A 42 8.95 15.50 25.24
C PRO A 42 10.41 15.33 24.69
N SER A 43 10.62 14.43 23.71
CA SER A 43 11.80 14.46 22.81
C SER A 43 11.53 13.67 21.52
N GLU A 44 12.18 14.06 20.42
CA GLU A 44 11.91 13.64 19.04
C GLU A 44 12.67 12.36 18.59
N ASP A 45 12.33 11.89 17.38
CA ASP A 45 13.10 11.00 16.51
C ASP A 45 13.49 9.57 16.96
N ALA A 46 12.60 8.61 16.69
CA ALA A 46 12.99 7.24 16.36
C ALA A 46 11.99 6.54 15.42
N ARG A 47 12.40 6.24 14.19
CA ARG A 47 11.66 5.35 13.26
C ARG A 47 11.64 3.91 13.80
N PRO A 48 10.47 3.25 14.00
CA PRO A 48 10.43 1.84 14.39
C PRO A 48 10.71 0.93 13.19
N GLY A 49 11.71 0.05 13.32
CA GLY A 49 12.10 -0.89 12.27
C GLY A 49 11.19 -2.13 12.12
N LEU A 50 11.27 -2.75 10.93
CA LEU A 50 10.59 -3.99 10.57
C LEU A 50 10.95 -5.16 11.51
N GLY A 51 10.06 -5.54 12.43
CA GLY A 51 10.33 -6.66 13.36
C GLY A 51 9.13 -7.46 13.91
N SER A 52 7.91 -6.90 13.94
CA SER A 52 6.80 -7.47 14.75
C SER A 52 5.85 -8.43 14.02
N LEU A 53 5.74 -8.40 12.68
CA LEU A 53 4.66 -9.11 11.95
C LEU A 53 4.95 -10.58 11.58
N ARG A 54 6.02 -11.20 12.09
CA ARG A 54 6.44 -12.56 11.68
C ARG A 54 6.03 -13.70 12.63
N ARG A 55 5.15 -13.46 13.62
CA ARG A 55 4.86 -14.44 14.70
C ARG A 55 3.38 -14.76 14.95
N VAL A 56 2.47 -14.46 14.02
CA VAL A 56 1.02 -14.79 14.16
C VAL A 56 0.55 -15.92 13.23
N PHE A 57 1.18 -16.12 12.06
CA PHE A 57 0.73 -17.09 11.05
C PHE A 57 1.32 -18.51 11.19
N SER A 58 1.24 -19.10 12.39
CA SER A 58 1.68 -20.49 12.61
C SER A 58 0.87 -21.23 13.70
N ARG A 59 -0.45 -21.41 13.50
CA ARG A 59 -1.26 -22.46 14.17
C ARG A 59 -2.69 -22.52 13.62
N THR A 60 -2.93 -23.40 12.64
CA THR A 60 -4.20 -24.11 12.38
C THR A 60 -4.02 -25.03 11.18
N SER A 61 -3.47 -26.22 11.42
CA SER A 61 -3.55 -27.34 10.47
C SER A 61 -3.35 -28.65 11.22
N GLN A 62 -4.44 -29.15 11.83
CA GLN A 62 -4.65 -30.57 12.11
C GLN A 62 -6.17 -30.86 12.05
N GLN A 63 -6.53 -31.83 11.20
CA GLN A 63 -7.79 -32.61 11.16
C GLN A 63 -9.13 -31.87 11.04
N ALA A 64 -9.75 -31.99 9.87
CA ALA A 64 -10.86 -32.94 9.69
C ALA A 64 -10.93 -33.39 8.21
N SER A 65 -11.17 -34.68 7.96
CA SER A 65 -11.28 -35.24 6.62
C SER A 65 -12.71 -35.18 6.09
N GLY A 66 -12.93 -34.52 4.94
CA GLY A 66 -14.18 -34.57 4.20
C GLY A 66 -13.93 -34.25 2.73
N GLN A 67 -14.37 -35.12 1.82
CA GLN A 67 -14.25 -34.88 0.38
C GLN A 67 -15.39 -33.98 -0.11
N GLY A 68 -15.03 -32.88 -0.78
CA GLY A 68 -15.90 -31.96 -1.50
C GLY A 68 -15.04 -31.17 -2.50
N PRO A 69 -15.57 -30.72 -3.65
CA PRO A 69 -14.74 -30.26 -4.76
C PRO A 69 -14.04 -28.92 -4.46
N GLU A 70 -12.71 -28.90 -4.56
CA GLU A 70 -11.94 -27.65 -4.64
C GLU A 70 -12.00 -27.08 -6.05
N GLU A 71 -12.80 -26.02 -6.25
CA GLU A 71 -12.62 -25.06 -7.33
C GLU A 71 -13.10 -23.68 -6.84
N ASP A 72 -12.24 -22.65 -7.01
CA ASP A 72 -12.45 -21.17 -6.89
C ASP A 72 -11.59 -20.36 -5.90
N ARG A 73 -11.01 -20.92 -4.83
CA ARG A 73 -10.12 -20.14 -3.91
C ARG A 73 -8.73 -19.76 -4.48
N GLY A 74 -8.52 -19.85 -5.80
CA GLY A 74 -7.20 -19.83 -6.44
C GLY A 74 -6.81 -18.60 -7.28
N LEU A 75 -7.77 -17.77 -7.72
CA LEU A 75 -7.55 -16.89 -8.88
C LEU A 75 -6.65 -15.66 -8.59
N PHE A 76 -6.92 -14.89 -7.53
CA PHE A 76 -6.08 -13.74 -7.17
C PHE A 76 -4.66 -14.13 -6.75
N GLN A 77 -4.47 -15.35 -6.23
CA GLN A 77 -3.23 -15.73 -5.57
C GLN A 77 -2.16 -16.31 -6.53
N ARG A 78 -2.54 -16.71 -7.75
CA ARG A 78 -1.64 -17.36 -8.71
C ARG A 78 -0.99 -16.41 -9.72
N SER A 79 -1.60 -15.27 -10.05
CA SER A 79 -1.09 -14.38 -11.10
C SER A 79 0.07 -13.47 -10.66
N SER A 80 0.02 -12.88 -9.46
CA SER A 80 1.00 -11.85 -9.05
C SER A 80 2.24 -12.37 -8.31
N ARG A 81 2.17 -13.57 -7.70
CA ARG A 81 3.28 -14.16 -6.92
C ARG A 81 4.54 -14.50 -7.73
N PHE A 82 4.46 -14.56 -9.06
CA PHE A 82 5.60 -14.91 -9.91
C PHE A 82 6.51 -13.71 -10.23
N LEU A 83 5.97 -12.49 -10.32
CA LEU A 83 6.72 -11.30 -10.75
C LEU A 83 7.80 -10.89 -9.73
N PHE A 84 7.47 -10.91 -8.44
CA PHE A 84 8.41 -10.51 -7.39
C PHE A 84 9.47 -11.56 -7.02
N ARG A 85 9.37 -12.80 -7.54
CA ARG A 85 10.25 -13.92 -7.15
C ARG A 85 11.34 -14.23 -8.18
N SER A 86 11.17 -13.81 -9.43
CA SER A 86 12.13 -14.04 -10.53
C SER A 86 13.33 -13.10 -10.48
N LEU A 87 13.12 -11.81 -10.22
CA LEU A 87 14.18 -10.78 -10.26
C LEU A 87 15.13 -10.76 -9.04
N ARG A 88 14.82 -11.46 -7.95
CA ARG A 88 15.65 -11.48 -6.72
C ARG A 88 16.46 -12.76 -6.51
N ARG A 89 16.51 -13.69 -7.46
CA ARG A 89 17.17 -15.00 -7.28
C ARG A 89 18.47 -15.17 -8.08
N SER A 90 19.41 -14.25 -7.89
CA SER A 90 20.83 -14.45 -8.17
C SER A 90 21.70 -13.75 -7.11
N ARG A 91 21.53 -14.15 -5.84
CA ARG A 91 22.33 -13.66 -4.72
C ARG A 91 22.52 -14.78 -3.71
N ASP A 92 23.78 -14.94 -3.30
CA ASP A 92 24.32 -15.85 -2.29
C ASP A 92 24.17 -17.36 -2.54
N ASP A 93 25.24 -17.93 -3.11
CA ASP A 93 25.94 -19.07 -2.51
C ASP A 93 27.44 -18.93 -2.80
N GLY A 94 28.25 -18.72 -1.76
CA GLY A 94 29.66 -18.32 -1.95
C GLY A 94 30.41 -17.90 -0.68
N ALA A 95 30.40 -18.73 0.36
CA ALA A 95 31.36 -18.59 1.47
C ALA A 95 31.79 -19.98 1.98
N THR A 96 33.10 -20.23 1.96
CA THR A 96 33.73 -21.47 2.42
C THR A 96 33.69 -21.60 3.94
N THR A 97 33.49 -22.83 4.44
CA THR A 97 34.03 -23.25 5.73
C THR A 97 34.62 -24.65 5.59
N ASP A 98 35.89 -24.78 5.96
CA ASP A 98 36.64 -26.02 5.96
C ASP A 98 36.42 -26.76 7.29
N GLN A 99 36.14 -28.06 7.23
CA GLN A 99 36.36 -28.97 8.35
C GLN A 99 36.40 -30.43 7.87
N SER A 100 37.61 -30.94 7.70
CA SER A 100 37.87 -32.36 7.43
C SER A 100 37.87 -33.18 8.72
N GLN A 101 37.19 -34.34 8.73
CA GLN A 101 37.40 -35.38 9.75
C GLN A 101 37.98 -36.66 9.13
N ALA A 102 38.86 -37.29 9.90
CA ALA A 102 39.82 -38.30 9.51
C ALA A 102 39.26 -39.65 9.01
N ALA A 103 40.03 -40.28 8.12
CA ALA A 103 40.21 -41.74 8.05
C ALA A 103 41.70 -42.05 7.76
N ALA A 104 42.22 -43.17 8.25
CA ALA A 104 43.65 -43.37 8.49
C ALA A 104 44.32 -44.40 7.54
N VAL A 105 45.59 -44.14 7.17
CA VAL A 105 46.79 -45.02 7.37
C VAL A 105 46.88 -46.37 6.57
N PRO A 106 48.08 -46.89 6.15
CA PRO A 106 49.41 -46.29 5.89
C PRO A 106 50.21 -46.84 4.66
N GLY A 107 51.43 -46.27 4.44
CA GLY A 107 52.62 -47.00 3.93
C GLY A 107 53.08 -46.65 2.49
N VAL A 108 54.37 -46.66 2.12
CA VAL A 108 55.64 -47.02 2.79
C VAL A 108 56.81 -46.19 2.21
N ALA A 109 57.78 -45.80 3.05
CA ALA A 109 59.22 -45.43 2.87
C ALA A 109 59.83 -45.12 1.46
N ARG A 110 60.88 -44.29 1.27
CA ARG A 110 62.05 -43.90 2.12
C ARG A 110 62.54 -42.46 1.82
N GLY A 111 63.23 -41.81 2.77
CA GLY A 111 64.12 -40.65 2.53
C GLY A 111 65.58 -41.09 2.22
N PRO A 112 66.64 -40.32 2.53
CA PRO A 112 66.76 -38.99 3.19
C PRO A 112 67.36 -37.94 2.20
N GLU A 113 67.93 -36.76 2.52
CA GLU A 113 68.58 -36.22 3.74
C GLU A 113 68.69 -34.66 3.68
N VAL A 114 68.97 -34.00 4.81
CA VAL A 114 69.04 -32.53 4.98
C VAL A 114 70.33 -32.19 5.76
N PRO A 115 71.09 -31.13 5.43
CA PRO A 115 71.22 -30.05 6.41
C PRO A 115 71.40 -28.62 5.86
N SER A 116 70.60 -27.72 6.44
CA SER A 116 70.85 -26.31 6.83
C SER A 116 72.20 -25.62 6.51
N ARG A 117 72.14 -24.31 6.20
CA ARG A 117 72.46 -23.24 7.18
C ARG A 117 72.09 -21.82 6.74
N ILE A 118 71.84 -20.99 7.75
CA ILE A 118 71.63 -19.54 7.75
C ILE A 118 72.99 -18.83 7.57
N VAL A 119 73.03 -17.64 6.94
CA VAL A 119 73.76 -16.41 7.39
C VAL A 119 73.44 -15.21 6.48
N ASP A 120 73.21 -14.06 7.13
CA ASP A 120 73.19 -12.64 6.72
C ASP A 120 72.84 -12.15 5.30
N GLY A 121 71.92 -11.18 5.28
CA GLY A 121 71.80 -10.16 4.23
C GLY A 121 72.46 -8.84 4.67
N GLY A 122 73.27 -8.22 3.79
CA GLY A 122 74.10 -7.07 4.16
C GLY A 122 74.61 -6.22 2.99
N SER A 123 73.70 -5.79 2.11
CA SER A 123 73.79 -4.68 1.12
C SER A 123 75.16 -4.03 0.80
N ARG A 124 75.58 -4.07 -0.49
CA ARG A 124 75.99 -2.86 -1.24
C ARG A 124 76.00 -3.03 -2.76
N ARG A 125 75.93 -1.89 -3.47
CA ARG A 125 75.68 -1.71 -4.92
C ARG A 125 76.90 -1.93 -5.82
N SER A 126 76.66 -2.49 -7.02
CA SER A 126 77.29 -2.13 -8.31
C SER A 126 76.59 -2.97 -9.42
N SER A 127 75.69 -2.41 -10.23
CA SER A 127 75.92 -1.65 -11.49
C SER A 127 75.96 -2.54 -12.74
N THR A 128 75.19 -2.15 -13.78
CA THR A 128 75.33 -2.52 -15.22
C THR A 128 75.48 -4.02 -15.55
N GLY A 129 74.58 -4.66 -16.28
CA GLY A 129 74.02 -4.23 -17.57
C GLY A 129 74.11 -5.42 -18.55
N VAL A 130 73.68 -5.26 -19.80
CA VAL A 130 73.55 -6.33 -20.82
C VAL A 130 72.38 -7.29 -20.56
N GLY A 131 71.31 -7.08 -21.33
CA GLY A 131 70.09 -7.89 -21.31
C GLY A 131 68.99 -7.35 -22.23
N SER A 132 69.37 -6.57 -23.26
CA SER A 132 68.44 -5.84 -24.14
C SER A 132 68.97 -5.70 -25.57
N GLU A 133 69.67 -6.72 -26.08
CA GLU A 133 70.17 -6.79 -27.47
C GLU A 133 69.60 -7.98 -28.27
N LYS A 134 68.68 -8.76 -27.65
CA LYS A 134 68.14 -10.00 -28.24
C LYS A 134 66.71 -9.89 -28.79
N LEU A 135 66.14 -8.69 -28.81
CA LEU A 135 64.81 -8.44 -29.40
C LEU A 135 64.88 -7.62 -30.69
N GLU A 136 65.88 -6.75 -30.83
CA GLU A 136 66.04 -5.88 -32.02
C GLU A 136 66.49 -6.65 -33.27
N SER A 137 67.22 -7.77 -33.10
CA SER A 137 67.75 -8.59 -34.20
C SER A 137 66.74 -9.54 -34.87
N GLU A 138 65.50 -9.65 -34.35
CA GLU A 138 64.44 -10.46 -34.98
C GLU A 138 63.44 -9.62 -35.81
N THR A 139 63.45 -8.29 -35.67
CA THR A 139 62.51 -7.38 -36.36
C THR A 139 63.05 -6.78 -37.66
N GLU A 140 64.37 -6.75 -37.88
CA GLU A 140 64.98 -6.12 -39.06
C GLU A 140 64.73 -6.86 -40.40
N GLY A 141 64.23 -8.09 -40.37
CA GLY A 141 64.02 -8.94 -41.55
C GLY A 141 62.57 -9.24 -41.92
N LYS A 142 61.58 -8.81 -41.13
CA LYS A 142 60.15 -9.12 -41.36
C LYS A 142 59.49 -8.07 -42.25
N SER A 143 58.56 -8.47 -43.11
CA SER A 143 57.77 -7.49 -43.87
C SER A 143 56.73 -6.82 -42.97
N VAL A 144 56.27 -5.62 -43.35
CA VAL A 144 55.23 -4.91 -42.61
C VAL A 144 53.95 -5.76 -42.50
N ALA A 145 53.61 -6.52 -43.54
CA ALA A 145 52.48 -7.45 -43.50
C ALA A 145 52.65 -8.55 -42.44
N ASP A 146 53.85 -9.15 -42.33
CA ASP A 146 54.14 -10.16 -41.32
C ASP A 146 54.00 -9.58 -39.90
N LEU A 147 54.58 -8.40 -39.66
CA LEU A 147 54.49 -7.69 -38.37
C LEU A 147 53.05 -7.36 -37.97
N ILE A 148 52.19 -7.00 -38.93
CA ILE A 148 50.75 -6.80 -38.70
C ILE A 148 50.11 -8.13 -38.29
N THR A 149 50.35 -9.22 -39.01
CA THR A 149 49.76 -10.54 -38.68
C THR A 149 50.25 -11.13 -37.35
N GLU A 150 51.50 -10.85 -36.96
CA GLU A 150 52.06 -11.21 -35.66
C GLU A 150 51.63 -10.27 -34.51
N ARG A 151 50.82 -9.24 -34.80
CA ARG A 151 50.35 -8.21 -33.86
C ARG A 151 51.48 -7.40 -33.21
N GLN A 152 52.62 -7.28 -33.87
CA GLN A 152 53.72 -6.38 -33.51
C GLN A 152 53.42 -4.96 -34.02
N LEU A 153 52.31 -4.40 -33.55
CA LEU A 153 51.68 -3.21 -34.14
C LEU A 153 52.58 -1.96 -34.06
N LEU A 154 53.38 -1.82 -32.99
CA LEU A 154 54.29 -0.67 -32.85
C LEU A 154 55.43 -0.74 -33.89
N ALA A 155 56.05 -1.91 -34.03
CA ALA A 155 57.12 -2.12 -35.01
C ALA A 155 56.61 -1.93 -36.46
N ALA A 156 55.41 -2.44 -36.77
CA ALA A 156 54.77 -2.21 -38.07
C ALA A 156 54.51 -0.71 -38.34
N PHE A 157 54.03 0.04 -37.35
CA PHE A 157 53.81 1.49 -37.47
C PHE A 157 55.12 2.26 -37.68
N GLU A 158 56.17 1.94 -36.93
CA GLU A 158 57.48 2.59 -37.06
C GLU A 158 58.11 2.33 -38.43
N GLN A 159 58.03 1.10 -38.95
CA GLN A 159 58.47 0.81 -40.32
C GLN A 159 57.65 1.58 -41.38
N LEU A 160 56.33 1.68 -41.21
CA LEU A 160 55.49 2.48 -42.11
C LEU A 160 55.83 3.96 -42.08
N ARG A 161 56.08 4.54 -40.89
CA ARG A 161 56.56 5.92 -40.73
C ARG A 161 57.87 6.18 -41.46
N GLN A 162 58.80 5.21 -41.47
CA GLN A 162 60.05 5.33 -42.22
C GLN A 162 59.83 5.25 -43.74
N LEU A 163 58.87 4.46 -44.21
CA LEU A 163 58.51 4.37 -45.64
C LEU A 163 57.78 5.63 -46.11
N GLU A 164 56.81 6.11 -45.33
CA GLU A 164 56.12 7.39 -45.51
C GLU A 164 57.11 8.55 -45.58
N THR A 165 58.03 8.67 -44.62
CA THR A 165 59.03 9.74 -44.58
C THR A 165 59.93 9.71 -45.82
N ARG A 166 60.29 8.51 -46.31
CA ARG A 166 61.03 8.33 -47.57
C ARG A 166 60.22 8.82 -48.78
N LEU A 167 58.94 8.47 -48.88
CA LEU A 167 58.07 8.93 -49.98
C LEU A 167 57.82 10.45 -49.94
N VAL A 168 57.66 11.04 -48.75
CA VAL A 168 57.54 12.49 -48.58
C VAL A 168 58.83 13.21 -48.99
N ALA A 169 60.00 12.66 -48.67
CA ALA A 169 61.29 13.20 -49.14
C ALA A 169 61.50 13.01 -50.66
N GLU A 170 61.06 11.89 -51.24
CA GLU A 170 61.09 11.64 -52.69
C GLU A 170 60.20 12.64 -53.45
N LYS A 171 59.02 12.93 -52.90
CA LYS A 171 58.08 13.95 -53.39
C LYS A 171 58.66 15.36 -53.28
N ALA A 172 59.21 15.73 -52.12
CA ALA A 172 59.80 17.05 -51.87
C ALA A 172 61.08 17.33 -52.69
N SER A 173 61.79 16.27 -53.12
CA SER A 173 62.98 16.38 -53.98
C SER A 173 62.68 16.23 -55.47
N HIS A 174 61.41 16.12 -55.88
CA HIS A 174 60.98 15.86 -57.26
C HIS A 174 61.59 14.60 -57.91
N THR A 175 62.17 13.70 -57.12
CA THR A 175 62.83 12.49 -57.65
C THR A 175 61.83 11.45 -58.15
N PHE A 176 60.59 11.49 -57.66
CA PHE A 176 59.48 10.66 -58.12
C PHE A 176 59.12 10.85 -59.61
N GLU A 177 59.50 11.99 -60.23
CA GLU A 177 59.23 12.27 -61.64
C GLU A 177 59.96 11.29 -62.59
N GLN A 178 60.98 10.58 -62.08
CA GLN A 178 61.73 9.55 -62.82
C GLN A 178 60.99 8.21 -62.90
N ASP A 179 60.13 7.89 -61.91
CA ASP A 179 59.23 6.73 -61.94
C ASP A 179 57.90 7.05 -61.22
N PRO A 180 56.98 7.80 -61.88
CA PRO A 180 55.70 8.15 -61.28
C PRO A 180 54.82 6.93 -60.96
N THR A 181 55.00 5.83 -61.70
CA THR A 181 54.18 4.62 -61.56
C THR A 181 54.63 3.79 -60.36
N GLY A 182 55.95 3.63 -60.16
CA GLY A 182 56.50 2.99 -58.98
C GLY A 182 56.29 3.82 -57.71
N PHE A 183 56.38 5.16 -57.78
CA PHE A 183 56.00 6.02 -56.66
C PHE A 183 54.54 5.81 -56.25
N ALA A 184 53.61 5.86 -57.22
CA ALA A 184 52.19 5.65 -56.95
C ALA A 184 51.88 4.27 -56.36
N ARG A 185 52.58 3.21 -56.80
CA ARG A 185 52.48 1.87 -56.21
C ARG A 185 52.94 1.87 -54.75
N ARG A 186 54.16 2.34 -54.46
CA ARG A 186 54.69 2.39 -53.08
C ARG A 186 53.82 3.22 -52.14
N ALA A 187 53.27 4.33 -52.63
CA ALA A 187 52.34 5.17 -51.89
C ALA A 187 51.01 4.46 -51.58
N MET A 188 50.46 3.71 -52.55
CA MET A 188 49.28 2.88 -52.35
C MET A 188 49.55 1.72 -51.37
N ASP A 189 50.71 1.07 -51.48
CA ASP A 189 51.12 -0.01 -50.58
C ASP A 189 51.19 0.49 -49.12
N VAL A 190 51.76 1.67 -48.87
CA VAL A 190 51.76 2.30 -47.53
C VAL A 190 50.34 2.55 -47.02
N CYS A 191 49.43 3.05 -47.86
CA CYS A 191 48.02 3.20 -47.48
C CYS A 191 47.36 1.86 -47.13
N LEU A 192 47.56 0.81 -47.93
CA LEU A 192 47.00 -0.52 -47.68
C LEU A 192 47.50 -1.14 -46.36
N HIS A 193 48.77 -0.96 -46.02
CA HIS A 193 49.31 -1.42 -44.74
C HIS A 193 48.78 -0.61 -43.54
N TYR A 194 48.55 0.71 -43.69
CA TYR A 194 47.85 1.50 -42.67
C TYR A 194 46.39 1.06 -42.49
N ASP A 195 45.69 0.72 -43.58
CA ASP A 195 44.33 0.15 -43.52
C ASP A 195 44.33 -1.24 -42.86
N GLY A 196 45.38 -2.04 -43.09
CA GLY A 196 45.63 -3.31 -42.42
C GLY A 196 45.84 -3.15 -40.91
N LEU A 197 46.66 -2.19 -40.47
CA LEU A 197 46.80 -1.85 -39.04
C LEU A 197 45.47 -1.40 -38.44
N ALA A 198 44.70 -0.55 -39.14
CA ALA A 198 43.37 -0.16 -38.70
C ALA A 198 42.39 -1.35 -38.61
N ALA A 199 42.54 -2.38 -39.45
CA ALA A 199 41.77 -3.61 -39.38
C ALA A 199 42.14 -4.47 -38.17
N GLU A 200 43.43 -4.67 -37.88
CA GLU A 200 43.87 -5.40 -36.68
C GLU A 200 43.49 -4.67 -35.38
N ILE A 201 43.57 -3.32 -35.34
CA ILE A 201 43.06 -2.52 -34.20
C ILE A 201 41.58 -2.85 -33.95
N ARG A 202 40.75 -2.93 -35.00
CA ARG A 202 39.33 -3.32 -34.87
C ARG A 202 39.16 -4.78 -34.44
N ALA A 203 39.97 -5.70 -34.97
CA ALA A 203 39.93 -7.12 -34.62
C ALA A 203 40.25 -7.36 -33.14
N ILE A 204 41.33 -6.77 -32.64
CA ILE A 204 41.77 -6.86 -31.24
C ILE A 204 40.68 -6.34 -30.28
N VAL A 205 40.07 -5.18 -30.58
CA VAL A 205 38.97 -4.62 -29.77
C VAL A 205 37.72 -5.53 -29.79
N ARG A 206 37.41 -6.15 -30.93
CA ARG A 206 36.30 -7.12 -31.05
C ARG A 206 36.57 -8.38 -30.25
N GLU A 207 37.78 -8.91 -30.31
CA GLU A 207 38.23 -10.09 -29.54
C GLU A 207 38.33 -9.82 -28.03
N THR A 208 38.57 -8.58 -27.61
CA THR A 208 38.76 -8.20 -26.20
C THR A 208 37.62 -8.66 -25.29
N LEU A 209 36.37 -8.63 -25.77
CA LEU A 209 35.18 -9.08 -25.03
C LEU A 209 34.71 -10.50 -25.43
N GLY A 210 35.45 -11.15 -26.33
CA GLY A 210 35.19 -12.52 -26.76
C GLY A 210 35.59 -13.59 -25.73
N PRO A 211 35.34 -14.87 -26.07
CA PRO A 211 35.79 -16.02 -25.27
C PRO A 211 37.32 -16.23 -25.36
N ALA A 212 37.94 -15.80 -26.45
CA ALA A 212 39.40 -15.72 -26.56
C ALA A 212 39.94 -14.63 -25.62
N ARG A 213 41.02 -14.93 -24.90
CA ARG A 213 41.73 -13.90 -24.10
C ARG A 213 42.74 -13.19 -24.99
N VAL A 214 42.49 -11.92 -25.26
CA VAL A 214 43.52 -10.99 -25.76
C VAL A 214 44.49 -10.71 -24.61
N ASP A 215 45.79 -10.75 -24.88
CA ASP A 215 46.81 -10.44 -23.88
C ASP A 215 46.84 -8.94 -23.53
N ALA A 216 47.12 -8.63 -22.28
CA ALA A 216 47.26 -7.25 -21.80
C ALA A 216 48.40 -6.51 -22.52
N ALA A 217 49.44 -7.22 -22.96
CA ALA A 217 50.50 -6.64 -23.80
C ALA A 217 49.96 -6.15 -25.15
N ALA A 218 49.10 -6.92 -25.81
CA ALA A 218 48.49 -6.54 -27.10
C ALA A 218 47.52 -5.35 -26.98
N LEU A 219 46.80 -5.24 -25.85
CA LEU A 219 45.99 -4.04 -25.55
C LEU A 219 46.85 -2.80 -25.31
N GLY A 220 48.01 -2.98 -24.64
CA GLY A 220 49.00 -1.92 -24.43
C GLY A 220 49.70 -1.48 -25.72
N GLU A 221 50.09 -2.43 -26.58
CA GLU A 221 50.60 -2.19 -27.94
C GLU A 221 49.63 -1.33 -28.75
N LEU A 222 48.37 -1.76 -28.85
CA LEU A 222 47.31 -1.03 -29.57
C LEU A 222 47.20 0.41 -29.07
N ALA A 223 47.13 0.62 -27.75
CA ALA A 223 46.98 1.96 -27.18
C ALA A 223 48.22 2.85 -27.43
N ARG A 224 49.43 2.30 -27.45
CA ARG A 224 50.65 3.03 -27.85
C ARG A 224 50.62 3.41 -29.33
N VAL A 225 50.21 2.49 -30.20
CA VAL A 225 50.14 2.68 -31.65
C VAL A 225 49.15 3.76 -32.05
N VAL A 226 47.96 3.78 -31.43
CA VAL A 226 47.00 4.88 -31.65
C VAL A 226 47.61 6.23 -31.23
N ARG A 227 48.31 6.30 -30.09
CA ARG A 227 49.00 7.55 -29.68
C ARG A 227 50.16 7.93 -30.60
N ALA A 228 50.85 6.95 -31.17
CA ALA A 228 51.94 7.18 -32.12
C ALA A 228 51.41 7.76 -33.45
N GLU A 229 50.22 7.35 -33.90
CA GLU A 229 49.51 7.98 -35.02
C GLU A 229 49.05 9.41 -34.68
N GLU A 230 48.39 9.61 -33.53
CA GLU A 230 47.96 10.96 -33.09
C GLU A 230 49.14 11.95 -32.98
N ALA A 231 50.33 11.47 -32.59
CA ALA A 231 51.54 12.28 -32.52
C ALA A 231 52.24 12.49 -33.88
N ALA A 232 52.14 11.54 -34.79
CA ALA A 232 52.74 11.61 -36.12
C ALA A 232 51.92 12.45 -37.12
N HIS A 233 50.59 12.39 -37.00
CA HIS A 233 49.64 13.02 -37.91
C HIS A 233 48.60 13.84 -37.14
N PRO A 234 48.99 14.93 -36.44
CA PRO A 234 48.10 15.64 -35.52
C PRO A 234 47.03 16.51 -36.22
N ALA A 235 47.24 16.91 -37.47
CA ALA A 235 46.33 17.78 -38.22
C ALA A 235 46.40 17.51 -39.73
N PRO A 236 45.33 17.78 -40.51
CA PRO A 236 45.36 17.66 -41.96
C PRO A 236 46.40 18.61 -42.58
N PRO A 237 47.22 18.15 -43.53
CA PRO A 237 48.15 19.04 -44.24
C PRO A 237 47.39 20.06 -45.08
N ALA A 238 47.84 21.32 -45.06
CA ALA A 238 47.20 22.43 -45.80
C ALA A 238 47.13 22.16 -47.32
N ASP A 239 48.13 21.46 -47.86
CA ASP A 239 48.24 21.13 -49.28
C ASP A 239 47.45 19.87 -49.69
N GLY A 240 46.67 19.27 -48.77
CA GLY A 240 45.84 18.11 -49.05
C GLY A 240 46.59 16.79 -49.28
N ASP A 241 47.83 16.67 -48.79
CA ASP A 241 48.65 15.48 -49.00
C ASP A 241 48.07 14.22 -48.34
N PHE A 242 47.66 13.25 -49.16
CA PHE A 242 47.05 12.00 -48.72
C PHE A 242 48.00 11.09 -47.92
N LEU A 243 49.32 11.29 -48.04
CA LEU A 243 50.31 10.56 -47.24
C LEU A 243 50.31 11.02 -45.78
N LEU A 244 50.25 12.35 -45.56
CA LEU A 244 50.33 12.99 -44.23
C LEU A 244 48.96 13.25 -43.59
N THR A 245 47.87 12.79 -44.21
CA THR A 245 46.52 12.97 -43.69
C THR A 245 46.29 12.12 -42.43
N PRO A 246 45.80 12.71 -41.31
CA PRO A 246 45.47 11.97 -40.10
C PRO A 246 44.52 10.79 -40.37
N ARG A 247 44.92 9.59 -39.94
CA ARG A 247 44.14 8.35 -40.04
C ARG A 247 43.10 8.25 -38.92
N ARG A 248 43.24 9.06 -37.86
CA ARG A 248 42.29 9.18 -36.73
C ARG A 248 42.01 7.84 -36.06
N TRP A 249 43.04 7.07 -35.76
CA TRP A 249 42.90 5.74 -35.18
C TRP A 249 42.20 5.74 -33.82
N ARG A 250 42.18 6.86 -33.08
CA ARG A 250 41.30 7.04 -31.90
C ARG A 250 39.82 6.87 -32.26
N GLN A 251 39.36 7.50 -33.34
CA GLN A 251 37.95 7.39 -33.78
C GLN A 251 37.64 5.96 -34.21
N HIS A 252 38.55 5.32 -34.96
CA HIS A 252 38.39 3.90 -35.32
C HIS A 252 38.38 2.95 -34.11
N TRP A 253 39.15 3.24 -33.06
CA TRP A 253 39.11 2.52 -31.79
C TRP A 253 37.78 2.72 -31.04
N GLU A 254 37.31 3.97 -30.90
CA GLU A 254 36.01 4.28 -30.27
C GLU A 254 34.83 3.64 -31.02
N ASP A 255 34.88 3.64 -32.36
CA ASP A 255 33.89 3.00 -33.22
C ASP A 255 33.94 1.47 -33.12
N ALA A 256 35.13 0.88 -32.96
CA ALA A 256 35.30 -0.55 -32.70
C ALA A 256 34.73 -0.94 -31.33
N VAL A 257 34.98 -0.14 -30.30
CA VAL A 257 34.41 -0.32 -28.95
C VAL A 257 32.88 -0.24 -29.00
N ARG A 258 32.33 0.74 -29.72
CA ARG A 258 30.87 0.90 -29.92
C ARG A 258 30.27 -0.30 -30.65
N THR A 259 30.92 -0.76 -31.71
CA THR A 259 30.46 -1.92 -32.51
C THR A 259 30.50 -3.20 -31.67
N SER A 260 31.60 -3.44 -30.95
CA SER A 260 31.77 -4.58 -30.03
C SER A 260 30.66 -4.59 -28.96
N ALA A 261 30.42 -3.48 -28.27
CA ALA A 261 29.35 -3.37 -27.27
C ALA A 261 27.94 -3.64 -27.86
N GLN A 262 27.64 -3.11 -29.05
CA GLN A 262 26.38 -3.38 -29.73
C GLN A 262 26.20 -4.86 -30.09
N GLU A 263 27.25 -5.53 -30.56
CA GLU A 263 27.20 -6.96 -30.90
C GLU A 263 27.02 -7.84 -29.67
N ARG A 264 27.68 -7.52 -28.55
CA ARG A 264 27.49 -8.19 -27.26
C ARG A 264 26.04 -8.06 -26.76
N VAL A 265 25.46 -6.86 -26.85
CA VAL A 265 24.05 -6.60 -26.51
C VAL A 265 23.08 -7.35 -27.43
N ARG A 266 23.33 -7.37 -28.74
CA ARG A 266 22.50 -8.11 -29.71
C ARG A 266 22.57 -9.63 -29.50
N ALA A 267 23.76 -10.18 -29.27
CA ALA A 267 23.95 -11.60 -28.98
C ALA A 267 23.21 -12.02 -27.71
N ALA A 268 23.34 -11.25 -26.62
CA ALA A 268 22.62 -11.51 -25.37
C ALA A 268 21.08 -11.47 -25.52
N ALA A 269 20.56 -10.72 -26.50
CA ALA A 269 19.13 -10.68 -26.82
C ALA A 269 18.67 -11.78 -27.80
N ALA A 270 19.58 -12.38 -28.58
CA ALA A 270 19.27 -13.44 -29.55
C ALA A 270 19.19 -14.84 -28.92
N GLU A 271 19.95 -15.08 -27.84
CA GLU A 271 19.89 -16.31 -27.02
C GLU A 271 18.60 -16.41 -26.17
N ALA A 272 17.76 -15.37 -26.18
CA ALA A 272 16.47 -15.36 -25.52
C ALA A 272 15.37 -15.92 -26.46
N PRO A 273 14.61 -16.96 -26.06
CA PRO A 273 13.34 -17.23 -26.71
C PRO A 273 12.46 -15.99 -26.59
N GLY A 274 11.76 -15.64 -27.68
CA GLY A 274 11.08 -14.35 -27.87
C GLY A 274 10.19 -13.90 -26.70
N PRO A 275 9.88 -12.59 -26.59
CA PRO A 275 9.23 -12.01 -25.42
C PRO A 275 7.73 -12.35 -25.32
N GLU A 276 7.44 -13.62 -25.03
CA GLU A 276 6.10 -14.09 -24.66
C GLU A 276 5.76 -13.58 -23.25
N GLY A 277 4.92 -12.53 -23.22
CA GLY A 277 4.44 -11.91 -21.98
C GLY A 277 5.55 -11.24 -21.15
N ALA A 278 5.19 -10.82 -19.94
CA ALA A 278 6.13 -10.15 -19.03
C ALA A 278 7.25 -11.08 -18.52
N ALA A 279 6.99 -12.39 -18.41
CA ALA A 279 8.00 -13.37 -18.00
C ALA A 279 9.11 -13.53 -19.06
N GLY A 280 8.76 -13.58 -20.35
CA GLY A 280 9.73 -13.59 -21.43
C GLY A 280 10.58 -12.32 -21.46
N LEU A 281 9.95 -11.16 -21.30
CA LEU A 281 10.62 -9.85 -21.25
C LEU A 281 11.57 -9.72 -20.04
N ALA A 282 11.13 -10.12 -18.85
CA ALA A 282 11.97 -10.11 -17.65
C ALA A 282 13.20 -11.03 -17.78
N ARG A 283 13.04 -12.21 -18.41
CA ARG A 283 14.16 -13.11 -18.71
C ARG A 283 15.15 -12.47 -19.68
N LEU A 284 14.67 -11.84 -20.75
CA LEU A 284 15.51 -11.14 -21.73
C LEU A 284 16.31 -10.00 -21.09
N LEU A 285 15.67 -9.17 -20.25
CA LEU A 285 16.35 -8.09 -19.52
C LEU A 285 17.34 -8.61 -18.47
N ALA A 286 17.06 -9.75 -17.84
CA ALA A 286 18.00 -10.41 -16.93
C ALA A 286 19.24 -10.97 -17.66
N GLN A 287 19.05 -11.60 -18.84
CA GLN A 287 20.15 -12.11 -19.67
C GLN A 287 21.01 -10.96 -20.21
N LEU A 288 20.38 -9.92 -20.78
CA LEU A 288 21.05 -8.69 -21.19
C LEU A 288 21.84 -8.06 -20.03
N GLY A 289 21.20 -7.95 -18.87
CA GLY A 289 21.81 -7.38 -17.67
C GLY A 289 22.99 -8.19 -17.14
N GLY A 290 22.93 -9.52 -17.22
CA GLY A 290 24.04 -10.40 -16.85
C GLY A 290 25.23 -10.29 -17.79
N ALA A 291 24.98 -10.30 -19.10
CA ALA A 291 26.01 -10.17 -20.13
C ALA A 291 26.76 -8.82 -20.03
N VAL A 292 26.02 -7.70 -19.99
CA VAL A 292 26.61 -6.35 -19.89
C VAL A 292 27.42 -6.19 -18.60
N ARG A 293 26.92 -6.70 -17.46
CA ARG A 293 27.64 -6.63 -16.18
C ARG A 293 28.93 -7.46 -16.19
N SER A 294 28.89 -8.65 -16.78
CA SER A 294 30.08 -9.51 -16.95
C SER A 294 31.14 -8.82 -17.81
N ASP A 295 30.73 -8.25 -18.94
CA ASP A 295 31.65 -7.57 -19.87
C ASP A 295 32.23 -6.29 -19.26
N LEU A 296 31.43 -5.45 -18.61
CA LEU A 296 31.91 -4.27 -17.88
C LEU A 296 32.86 -4.66 -16.73
N HIS A 297 32.62 -5.78 -16.05
CA HIS A 297 33.55 -6.28 -15.02
C HIS A 297 34.90 -6.70 -15.63
N LYS A 298 34.89 -7.35 -16.80
CA LYS A 298 36.10 -7.66 -17.59
C LYS A 298 36.83 -6.37 -18.00
N VAL A 299 36.10 -5.36 -18.49
CA VAL A 299 36.68 -4.05 -18.82
C VAL A 299 37.36 -3.41 -17.61
N ARG A 300 36.69 -3.37 -16.45
CA ARG A 300 37.24 -2.73 -15.23
C ARG A 300 38.49 -3.44 -14.70
N ARG A 301 38.59 -4.77 -14.82
CA ARG A 301 39.71 -5.57 -14.29
C ARG A 301 40.87 -5.80 -15.25
N GLU A 302 40.59 -6.06 -16.53
CA GLU A 302 41.59 -6.51 -17.50
C GLU A 302 41.96 -5.40 -18.51
N VAL A 303 40.95 -4.69 -19.02
CA VAL A 303 41.13 -3.70 -20.10
C VAL A 303 41.62 -2.34 -19.55
N GLN A 304 40.96 -1.83 -18.51
CA GLN A 304 41.28 -0.50 -17.96
C GLN A 304 42.75 -0.37 -17.53
N PRO A 305 43.39 -1.33 -16.83
CA PRO A 305 44.80 -1.22 -16.47
C PRO A 305 45.73 -1.17 -17.68
N ALA A 306 45.48 -1.99 -18.71
CA ALA A 306 46.30 -2.05 -19.92
C ALA A 306 46.28 -0.73 -20.71
N TYR A 307 45.09 -0.14 -20.86
CA TYR A 307 44.91 1.14 -21.54
C TYR A 307 45.34 2.36 -20.69
N SER A 308 45.25 2.26 -19.36
CA SER A 308 45.67 3.35 -18.45
C SER A 308 47.17 3.65 -18.54
N ALA A 309 48.01 2.64 -18.75
CA ALA A 309 49.45 2.81 -18.98
C ALA A 309 49.77 3.67 -20.22
N ALA A 310 48.86 3.69 -21.20
CA ALA A 310 48.91 4.53 -22.39
C ALA A 310 47.96 5.74 -22.32
N GLY A 311 47.42 6.08 -21.13
CA GLY A 311 46.58 7.25 -20.90
C GLY A 311 45.25 7.27 -21.66
N PHE A 312 44.66 6.10 -21.96
CA PHE A 312 43.34 6.00 -22.59
C PHE A 312 42.20 5.88 -21.57
N PRO A 313 41.07 6.61 -21.73
CA PRO A 313 39.89 6.49 -20.89
C PRO A 313 39.03 5.28 -21.32
N ALA A 314 39.61 4.07 -21.31
CA ALA A 314 38.93 2.87 -21.79
C ALA A 314 37.62 2.59 -21.04
N TRP A 315 37.61 2.74 -19.72
CA TRP A 315 36.40 2.60 -18.90
C TRP A 315 35.26 3.50 -19.38
N GLU A 316 35.49 4.80 -19.56
CA GLU A 316 34.46 5.74 -20.01
C GLU A 316 33.98 5.40 -21.44
N ALA A 317 34.89 5.05 -22.35
CA ALA A 317 34.54 4.67 -23.73
C ALA A 317 33.66 3.40 -23.79
N TYR A 318 34.05 2.33 -23.10
CA TYR A 318 33.27 1.10 -23.02
C TYR A 318 31.94 1.31 -22.26
N LEU A 319 31.93 2.08 -21.18
CA LEU A 319 30.71 2.39 -20.42
C LEU A 319 29.70 3.16 -21.28
N ARG A 320 30.13 4.22 -21.98
CA ARG A 320 29.27 4.98 -22.91
C ARG A 320 28.79 4.10 -24.07
N ALA A 321 29.64 3.22 -24.61
CA ALA A 321 29.29 2.29 -25.69
C ALA A 321 28.23 1.25 -25.26
N PHE A 322 28.41 0.59 -24.12
CA PHE A 322 27.43 -0.34 -23.56
C PHE A 322 26.12 0.36 -23.19
N HIS A 323 26.20 1.53 -22.56
CA HIS A 323 25.02 2.32 -22.23
C HIS A 323 24.21 2.69 -23.48
N GLY A 324 24.85 3.19 -24.54
CA GLY A 324 24.18 3.50 -25.81
C GLY A 324 23.55 2.27 -26.49
N ALA A 325 24.23 1.13 -26.47
CA ALA A 325 23.70 -0.13 -27.00
C ALA A 325 22.48 -0.65 -26.21
N VAL A 326 22.53 -0.58 -24.88
CA VAL A 326 21.40 -0.94 -24.00
C VAL A 326 20.24 0.04 -24.17
N ALA A 327 20.50 1.35 -24.25
CA ALA A 327 19.50 2.38 -24.49
C ALA A 327 18.75 2.14 -25.81
N GLN A 328 19.48 1.87 -26.90
CA GLN A 328 18.88 1.49 -28.18
C GLN A 328 17.98 0.26 -28.03
N ARG A 329 18.48 -0.82 -27.42
CA ARG A 329 17.72 -2.07 -27.29
C ARG A 329 16.48 -1.91 -26.41
N LEU A 330 16.56 -1.11 -25.35
CA LEU A 330 15.42 -0.82 -24.48
C LEU A 330 14.37 0.05 -25.18
N GLN A 331 14.78 0.97 -26.04
CA GLN A 331 13.87 1.78 -26.86
C GLN A 331 13.13 0.95 -27.93
N GLU A 332 13.77 -0.08 -28.49
CA GLU A 332 13.10 -1.08 -29.35
C GLU A 332 12.03 -1.84 -28.56
N LEU A 333 12.38 -2.42 -27.41
CA LEU A 333 11.44 -3.17 -26.55
C LEU A 333 10.27 -2.29 -26.05
N ALA A 334 10.51 -0.99 -25.83
CA ALA A 334 9.50 -0.02 -25.44
C ALA A 334 8.48 0.32 -26.55
N GLN A 335 8.74 -0.02 -27.81
CA GLN A 335 7.76 0.13 -28.91
C GLN A 335 6.77 -1.04 -28.95
N ASP A 336 7.22 -2.23 -28.57
CA ASP A 336 6.43 -3.47 -28.65
C ASP A 336 5.70 -3.82 -27.34
N ALA A 337 6.10 -3.24 -26.20
CA ALA A 337 5.51 -3.53 -24.89
C ALA A 337 4.01 -3.20 -24.81
N ARG A 338 3.20 -4.14 -24.30
CA ARG A 338 1.74 -4.00 -24.12
C ARG A 338 1.31 -4.48 -22.74
N GLY A 339 0.34 -3.77 -22.17
CA GLY A 339 -0.30 -4.13 -20.90
C GLY A 339 0.56 -3.86 -19.66
N CYS A 340 -0.11 -3.83 -18.50
CA CYS A 340 0.45 -3.42 -17.22
C CYS A 340 1.77 -4.14 -16.86
N GLU A 341 1.86 -5.45 -17.06
CA GLU A 341 2.99 -6.26 -16.59
C GLU A 341 4.28 -6.06 -17.41
N GLN A 342 4.18 -5.92 -18.73
CA GLN A 342 5.36 -5.67 -19.58
C GLN A 342 5.89 -4.25 -19.38
N LEU A 343 4.98 -3.28 -19.25
CA LEU A 343 5.33 -1.89 -18.95
C LEU A 343 5.98 -1.77 -17.57
N TYR A 344 5.43 -2.44 -16.54
CA TYR A 344 6.05 -2.52 -15.21
C TYR A 344 7.49 -3.04 -15.28
N VAL A 345 7.70 -4.19 -15.94
CA VAL A 345 9.03 -4.81 -16.08
C VAL A 345 10.06 -3.90 -16.76
N LEU A 346 9.66 -3.12 -17.77
CA LEU A 346 10.55 -2.17 -18.44
C LEU A 346 10.88 -0.96 -17.58
N LEU A 347 9.86 -0.35 -16.96
CA LEU A 347 10.01 0.85 -16.13
C LEU A 347 10.84 0.54 -14.87
N ASP A 348 10.55 -0.56 -14.17
CA ASP A 348 11.31 -1.01 -13.00
C ASP A 348 12.77 -1.36 -13.36
N TRP A 349 13.00 -2.05 -14.48
CA TRP A 349 14.36 -2.39 -14.89
C TRP A 349 15.19 -1.14 -15.24
N ALA A 350 14.58 -0.17 -15.93
CA ALA A 350 15.22 1.08 -16.31
C ALA A 350 15.53 1.98 -15.09
N ALA A 351 14.58 2.13 -14.17
CA ALA A 351 14.72 2.97 -12.98
C ALA A 351 15.62 2.33 -11.91
N ASN A 352 15.37 1.06 -11.57
CA ASN A 352 15.88 0.44 -10.35
C ASN A 352 16.96 -0.60 -10.58
N VAL A 353 16.93 -1.34 -11.68
CA VAL A 353 17.89 -2.43 -11.92
C VAL A 353 19.15 -1.90 -12.59
N TYR A 354 19.02 -1.23 -13.74
CA TYR A 354 20.18 -0.74 -14.49
C TYR A 354 20.92 0.38 -13.76
N GLY A 355 20.20 1.35 -13.20
CA GLY A 355 20.78 2.46 -12.44
C GLY A 355 21.36 2.08 -11.07
N SER A 356 21.20 0.83 -10.63
CA SER A 356 21.65 0.43 -9.29
C SER A 356 23.18 0.43 -9.15
N PRO A 357 23.71 0.76 -7.96
CA PRO A 357 25.14 0.63 -7.67
C PRO A 357 25.63 -0.84 -7.76
N ASP A 358 24.73 -1.81 -7.61
CA ASP A 358 25.02 -3.24 -7.80
C ASP A 358 25.19 -3.63 -9.29
N PHE A 359 24.74 -2.78 -10.24
CA PHE A 359 24.79 -3.04 -11.68
C PHE A 359 25.93 -2.32 -12.39
N LEU A 360 25.98 -0.98 -12.31
CA LEU A 360 27.06 -0.17 -12.91
C LEU A 360 28.32 -0.09 -12.03
N GLY A 361 28.21 -0.57 -10.79
CA GLY A 361 29.20 -0.35 -9.73
C GLY A 361 28.96 0.97 -9.02
N THR A 362 29.55 1.13 -7.84
CA THR A 362 29.71 2.47 -7.26
C THR A 362 30.56 3.32 -8.20
N PRO A 363 30.16 4.58 -8.50
CA PRO A 363 31.02 5.49 -9.23
C PRO A 363 32.25 5.79 -8.37
N ASP A 364 33.40 5.23 -8.74
CA ASP A 364 34.67 5.70 -8.21
C ASP A 364 34.81 7.16 -8.69
N LEU A 365 34.81 8.12 -7.75
CA LEU A 365 34.84 9.57 -8.05
C LEU A 365 36.05 10.01 -8.92
N THR A 366 37.00 9.11 -9.15
CA THR A 366 38.20 9.31 -9.97
C THR A 366 38.05 8.89 -11.44
N LEU A 367 36.94 8.26 -11.85
CA LEU A 367 36.79 7.58 -13.15
C LEU A 367 35.56 7.99 -13.99
N SER A 368 34.84 9.06 -13.64
CA SER A 368 33.71 9.54 -14.45
C SER A 368 33.58 11.05 -14.38
N THR A 369 33.74 11.70 -15.54
CA THR A 369 33.70 13.16 -15.68
C THR A 369 32.32 13.74 -16.06
N GLU A 370 31.42 12.93 -16.63
CA GLU A 370 30.10 13.37 -17.12
C GLU A 370 28.99 12.38 -16.70
N PRO A 371 27.77 12.84 -16.40
CA PRO A 371 26.63 11.96 -16.15
C PRO A 371 26.18 11.25 -17.43
N LEU A 372 25.84 9.96 -17.33
CA LEU A 372 25.25 9.21 -18.44
C LEU A 372 23.84 9.75 -18.79
N PRO A 373 23.45 9.75 -20.07
CA PRO A 373 22.09 10.13 -20.47
C PRO A 373 21.04 9.12 -19.96
N PRO A 374 19.74 9.47 -19.98
CA PRO A 374 18.69 8.51 -19.63
C PRO A 374 18.57 7.42 -20.71
N LEU A 375 18.41 6.15 -20.30
CA LEU A 375 18.26 5.01 -21.20
C LEU A 375 17.07 5.16 -22.17
N LEU A 376 15.96 5.66 -21.65
CA LEU A 376 14.76 5.96 -22.40
C LEU A 376 14.70 7.48 -22.61
N ALA A 377 14.45 7.91 -23.85
CA ALA A 377 14.21 9.32 -24.13
C ALA A 377 13.01 9.81 -23.29
N PRO A 378 13.01 11.04 -22.73
CA PRO A 378 11.95 11.51 -21.83
C PRO A 378 10.54 11.41 -22.41
N ALA A 379 10.37 11.61 -23.73
CA ALA A 379 9.10 11.44 -24.41
C ALA A 379 8.62 9.97 -24.48
N VAL A 380 9.56 9.01 -24.57
CA VAL A 380 9.24 7.57 -24.52
C VAL A 380 8.89 7.16 -23.09
N TRP A 381 9.64 7.65 -22.08
CA TRP A 381 9.31 7.43 -20.67
C TRP A 381 7.89 7.92 -20.35
N ALA A 382 7.58 9.19 -20.65
CA ALA A 382 6.26 9.77 -20.38
C ALA A 382 5.12 9.01 -21.09
N ARG A 383 5.36 8.49 -22.30
CA ARG A 383 4.40 7.61 -23.00
C ARG A 383 4.17 6.31 -22.24
N LEU A 384 5.24 5.58 -21.91
CA LEU A 384 5.15 4.31 -21.18
C LEU A 384 4.49 4.48 -19.80
N GLU A 385 4.76 5.59 -19.12
CA GLU A 385 4.14 5.93 -17.84
C GLU A 385 2.64 6.19 -17.98
N SER A 386 2.23 6.97 -18.97
CA SER A 386 0.82 7.22 -19.32
C SER A 386 0.09 5.94 -19.73
N ASP A 387 0.71 5.10 -20.56
CA ASP A 387 0.18 3.80 -20.97
C ASP A 387 0.02 2.87 -19.76
N TYR A 388 1.04 2.80 -18.88
CA TYR A 388 1.01 2.01 -17.66
C TYR A 388 -0.12 2.46 -16.72
N ILE A 389 -0.26 3.77 -16.49
CA ILE A 389 -1.36 4.36 -15.73
C ILE A 389 -2.72 3.95 -16.31
N SER A 390 -2.93 4.08 -17.63
CA SER A 390 -4.19 3.72 -18.29
C SER A 390 -4.54 2.23 -18.17
N PHE A 391 -3.56 1.34 -18.38
CA PHE A 391 -3.74 -0.10 -18.16
C PHE A 391 -3.97 -0.44 -16.69
N LEU A 392 -3.34 0.26 -15.76
CA LEU A 392 -3.49 0.06 -14.32
C LEU A 392 -4.87 0.51 -13.82
N GLU A 393 -5.37 1.66 -14.29
CA GLU A 393 -6.76 2.09 -14.04
C GLU A 393 -7.76 1.02 -14.48
N THR A 394 -7.61 0.52 -15.71
CA THR A 394 -8.47 -0.54 -16.27
C THR A 394 -8.39 -1.84 -15.46
N LYS A 395 -7.17 -2.25 -15.08
CA LYS A 395 -6.93 -3.46 -14.28
C LYS A 395 -7.56 -3.35 -12.88
N ILE A 396 -7.33 -2.23 -12.18
CA ILE A 396 -7.90 -1.97 -10.85
C ILE A 396 -9.43 -2.00 -10.89
N THR A 397 -10.05 -1.34 -11.88
CA THR A 397 -11.51 -1.38 -12.06
C THR A 397 -12.02 -2.80 -12.28
N SER A 398 -11.37 -3.59 -13.15
CA SER A 398 -11.73 -4.99 -13.39
C SER A 398 -11.55 -5.88 -12.14
N CYS A 399 -10.57 -5.60 -11.28
CA CYS A 399 -10.41 -6.30 -10.01
C CYS A 399 -11.55 -5.97 -9.04
N PHE A 400 -11.99 -4.72 -8.94
CA PHE A 400 -13.18 -4.34 -8.17
C PHE A 400 -14.47 -4.98 -8.72
N ASP A 401 -14.64 -5.06 -10.05
CA ASP A 401 -15.76 -5.79 -10.67
C ASP A 401 -15.74 -7.28 -10.31
N SER A 402 -14.55 -7.89 -10.25
CA SER A 402 -14.36 -9.29 -9.86
C SER A 402 -14.68 -9.53 -8.37
N ILE A 403 -14.30 -8.60 -7.48
CA ILE A 403 -14.67 -8.64 -6.05
C ILE A 403 -16.19 -8.57 -5.89
N LEU A 404 -16.88 -7.68 -6.64
CA LEU A 404 -18.34 -7.58 -6.61
C LEU A 404 -19.01 -8.90 -7.04
N GLN A 405 -18.52 -9.53 -8.11
CA GLN A 405 -19.05 -10.82 -8.58
C GLN A 405 -18.83 -11.94 -7.56
N LEU A 406 -17.67 -11.98 -6.91
CA LEU A 406 -17.37 -12.98 -5.88
C LEU A 406 -18.29 -12.81 -4.67
N GLU A 407 -18.48 -11.59 -4.17
CA GLU A 407 -19.41 -11.35 -3.05
C GLU A 407 -20.87 -11.68 -3.43
N GLN A 408 -21.31 -11.31 -4.64
CA GLN A 408 -22.65 -11.69 -5.15
C GLN A 408 -22.86 -13.21 -5.18
N SER A 409 -21.85 -14.00 -5.55
CA SER A 409 -21.95 -15.46 -5.57
C SER A 409 -22.10 -16.06 -4.17
N ARG A 410 -21.39 -15.52 -3.16
CA ARG A 410 -21.52 -15.93 -1.74
C ARG A 410 -22.92 -15.65 -1.21
N TRP A 411 -23.45 -14.44 -1.47
CA TRP A 411 -24.80 -14.07 -1.04
C TRP A 411 -25.84 -15.00 -1.70
N ALA A 412 -25.70 -15.27 -2.99
CA ALA A 412 -26.60 -16.19 -3.71
C ALA A 412 -26.52 -17.64 -3.20
N GLY A 413 -25.34 -18.07 -2.72
CA GLY A 413 -25.15 -19.36 -2.04
C GLY A 413 -25.68 -19.40 -0.59
N ALA A 414 -26.14 -18.26 -0.05
CA ALA A 414 -26.52 -18.09 1.35
C ALA A 414 -25.42 -18.52 2.34
N GLU A 415 -24.15 -18.31 1.98
CA GLU A 415 -23.00 -18.61 2.84
C GLU A 415 -23.02 -17.71 4.08
N ALA A 416 -23.08 -18.31 5.28
CA ALA A 416 -23.01 -17.52 6.52
C ALA A 416 -21.64 -16.81 6.63
N PRO A 417 -21.60 -15.50 7.00
CA PRO A 417 -20.35 -14.80 7.22
C PRO A 417 -19.48 -15.43 8.30
N ASP A 418 -18.16 -15.35 8.14
CA ASP A 418 -17.21 -15.80 9.14
C ASP A 418 -17.37 -14.97 10.44
N VAL A 419 -17.13 -15.58 11.60
CA VAL A 419 -17.07 -14.88 12.89
C VAL A 419 -15.62 -14.83 13.37
N LEU A 420 -15.00 -13.65 13.31
CA LEU A 420 -13.61 -13.41 13.71
C LEU A 420 -13.57 -12.46 14.91
N GLN A 421 -12.89 -12.88 15.98
CA GLN A 421 -12.79 -12.12 17.24
C GLN A 421 -14.16 -11.76 17.86
N GLY A 422 -15.19 -12.55 17.57
CA GLY A 422 -16.56 -12.31 18.01
C GLY A 422 -17.38 -11.42 17.06
N LEU A 423 -16.80 -10.87 15.99
CA LEU A 423 -17.50 -10.01 15.02
C LEU A 423 -17.77 -10.75 13.70
N TYR A 424 -18.87 -10.42 13.03
CA TYR A 424 -19.14 -10.88 11.67
C TYR A 424 -18.14 -10.28 10.68
N HIS A 425 -17.69 -11.07 9.71
CA HIS A 425 -16.63 -10.71 8.78
C HIS A 425 -16.91 -11.20 7.36
N THR A 426 -16.76 -10.31 6.38
CA THR A 426 -16.64 -10.63 4.95
C THR A 426 -15.21 -10.36 4.50
N PRO A 427 -14.63 -11.15 3.57
CA PRO A 427 -13.30 -10.88 3.03
C PRO A 427 -13.21 -9.57 2.23
N LEU A 428 -14.33 -8.87 1.95
CA LEU A 428 -14.35 -7.58 1.27
C LEU A 428 -13.26 -6.61 1.75
N SER A 429 -13.12 -6.40 3.07
CA SER A 429 -12.07 -5.51 3.58
C SER A 429 -10.67 -6.01 3.20
N ILE A 430 -10.40 -7.30 3.41
CA ILE A 430 -9.11 -7.92 3.12
C ILE A 430 -8.78 -7.84 1.63
N ASP A 431 -9.73 -8.15 0.75
CA ASP A 431 -9.55 -8.16 -0.70
C ASP A 431 -9.26 -6.75 -1.24
N VAL A 432 -9.97 -5.72 -0.74
CA VAL A 432 -9.68 -4.32 -1.06
C VAL A 432 -8.30 -3.90 -0.55
N HIS A 433 -7.92 -4.25 0.68
CA HIS A 433 -6.59 -3.95 1.20
C HIS A 433 -5.46 -4.64 0.42
N MET A 434 -5.65 -5.90 0.02
CA MET A 434 -4.68 -6.64 -0.79
C MET A 434 -4.52 -6.01 -2.17
N LEU A 435 -5.63 -5.65 -2.84
CA LEU A 435 -5.63 -4.96 -4.13
C LEU A 435 -4.84 -3.66 -4.07
N VAL A 436 -5.15 -2.78 -3.11
CA VAL A 436 -4.44 -1.50 -2.93
C VAL A 436 -2.97 -1.75 -2.63
N ALA A 437 -2.65 -2.64 -1.68
CA ALA A 437 -1.27 -2.91 -1.28
C ALA A 437 -0.42 -3.56 -2.39
N GLU A 438 -1.00 -4.39 -3.27
CA GLU A 438 -0.28 -4.97 -4.42
C GLU A 438 0.10 -3.89 -5.44
N HIS A 439 -0.88 -3.10 -5.90
CA HIS A 439 -0.66 -2.12 -6.96
C HIS A 439 0.19 -0.94 -6.50
N VAL A 440 -0.06 -0.40 -5.30
CA VAL A 440 0.73 0.71 -4.74
C VAL A 440 2.19 0.29 -4.56
N LYS A 441 2.44 -0.92 -4.05
CA LYS A 441 3.82 -1.44 -3.90
C LYS A 441 4.51 -1.68 -5.24
N ALA A 442 3.79 -2.10 -6.27
CA ALA A 442 4.36 -2.23 -7.61
C ALA A 442 4.73 -0.85 -8.18
N ALA A 443 3.80 0.11 -8.12
CA ALA A 443 4.04 1.47 -8.61
C ALA A 443 5.16 2.21 -7.86
N GLY A 444 5.17 2.15 -6.53
CA GLY A 444 6.22 2.70 -5.67
C GLY A 444 7.56 1.98 -5.71
N ALA A 445 7.63 0.80 -6.35
CA ALA A 445 8.92 0.26 -6.76
C ALA A 445 9.53 1.14 -7.87
N ILE A 446 8.74 1.60 -8.85
CA ILE A 446 9.22 2.42 -9.99
C ILE A 446 9.51 3.86 -9.56
N SER A 447 8.53 4.56 -8.98
CA SER A 447 8.69 5.96 -8.54
C SER A 447 7.63 6.36 -7.51
N ALA A 448 7.94 7.40 -6.70
CA ALA A 448 7.01 7.93 -5.71
C ALA A 448 5.80 8.64 -6.36
N GLU A 449 6.00 9.22 -7.54
CA GLU A 449 4.96 9.87 -8.34
C GLU A 449 3.95 8.83 -8.86
N LEU A 450 4.42 7.67 -9.29
CA LEU A 450 3.57 6.54 -9.67
C LEU A 450 2.86 5.91 -8.46
N GLU A 451 3.51 5.84 -7.29
CA GLU A 451 2.88 5.41 -6.04
C GLU A 451 1.68 6.31 -5.69
N ALA A 452 1.90 7.63 -5.63
CA ALA A 452 0.86 8.61 -5.34
C ALA A 452 -0.26 8.62 -6.38
N THR A 453 0.07 8.46 -7.66
CA THR A 453 -0.91 8.33 -8.75
C THR A 453 -1.73 7.05 -8.60
N THR A 454 -1.11 5.92 -8.24
CA THR A 454 -1.79 4.64 -8.03
C THR A 454 -2.71 4.68 -6.81
N LEU A 455 -2.31 5.34 -5.72
CA LEU A 455 -3.19 5.57 -4.58
C LEU A 455 -4.45 6.36 -4.99
N ARG A 456 -4.30 7.45 -5.77
CA ARG A 456 -5.45 8.21 -6.31
C ARG A 456 -6.36 7.38 -7.21
N ILE A 457 -5.79 6.51 -8.05
CA ILE A 457 -6.55 5.57 -8.89
C ILE A 457 -7.36 4.61 -8.01
N CYS A 458 -6.72 4.02 -6.99
CA CYS A 458 -7.38 3.14 -6.03
C CYS A 458 -8.53 3.86 -5.29
N THR A 459 -8.30 5.07 -4.79
CA THR A 459 -9.32 5.90 -4.13
C THR A 459 -10.51 6.14 -5.05
N ARG A 460 -10.27 6.59 -6.29
CA ARG A 460 -11.33 6.85 -7.29
C ARG A 460 -12.11 5.58 -7.65
N ALA A 461 -11.41 4.47 -7.86
CA ALA A 461 -12.02 3.20 -8.21
C ALA A 461 -12.88 2.64 -7.07
N LEU A 462 -12.40 2.69 -5.82
CA LEU A 462 -13.17 2.30 -4.64
C LEU A 462 -14.39 3.20 -4.43
N GLY A 463 -14.25 4.51 -4.64
CA GLY A 463 -15.38 5.46 -4.61
C GLY A 463 -16.46 5.20 -5.66
N LEU A 464 -16.11 4.65 -6.82
CA LEU A 464 -17.07 4.20 -7.85
C LEU A 464 -17.63 2.79 -7.57
N PHE A 465 -16.87 1.94 -6.90
CA PHE A 465 -17.28 0.60 -6.48
C PHE A 465 -18.33 0.65 -5.38
N LEU A 466 -18.14 1.45 -4.33
CA LEU A 466 -18.99 1.45 -3.12
C LEU A 466 -20.49 1.62 -3.43
N PRO A 467 -20.96 2.59 -4.23
CA PRO A 467 -22.39 2.72 -4.55
C PRO A 467 -22.94 1.57 -5.40
N ARG A 468 -22.10 0.96 -6.25
CA ARG A 468 -22.49 -0.21 -7.06
C ARG A 468 -22.63 -1.45 -6.19
N PHE A 469 -21.72 -1.62 -5.24
CA PHE A 469 -21.74 -2.67 -4.23
C PHE A 469 -22.96 -2.54 -3.32
N GLU A 470 -23.16 -1.36 -2.70
CA GLU A 470 -24.30 -1.04 -1.85
C GLU A 470 -25.63 -1.34 -2.57
N LYS A 471 -25.79 -0.85 -3.80
CA LYS A 471 -26.99 -1.12 -4.60
C LYS A 471 -27.22 -2.63 -4.82
N ALA A 472 -26.22 -3.35 -5.30
CA ALA A 472 -26.36 -4.77 -5.61
C ALA A 472 -26.62 -5.62 -4.35
N PHE A 473 -26.03 -5.24 -3.21
CA PHE A 473 -26.26 -5.88 -1.93
C PHE A 473 -27.70 -5.67 -1.44
N LEU A 474 -28.21 -4.45 -1.51
CA LEU A 474 -29.57 -4.11 -1.07
C LEU A 474 -30.68 -4.67 -1.98
N GLU A 475 -30.39 -4.85 -3.27
CA GLU A 475 -31.30 -5.50 -4.24
C GLU A 475 -31.34 -7.04 -4.09
N SER A 476 -30.36 -7.63 -3.39
CA SER A 476 -30.28 -9.08 -3.17
C SER A 476 -31.29 -9.57 -2.12
N LYS A 477 -32.09 -10.56 -2.49
CA LYS A 477 -33.05 -11.23 -1.58
C LYS A 477 -32.41 -12.31 -0.69
N ALA A 478 -31.15 -12.67 -0.94
CA ALA A 478 -30.45 -13.70 -0.18
C ALA A 478 -29.62 -13.13 0.99
N VAL A 479 -29.52 -11.80 1.08
CA VAL A 479 -28.88 -11.09 2.18
C VAL A 479 -29.73 -11.17 3.45
N SER A 480 -29.09 -11.54 4.56
CA SER A 480 -29.68 -11.65 5.89
C SER A 480 -28.98 -10.75 6.92
N GLU A 481 -29.46 -10.73 8.16
CA GLU A 481 -28.96 -9.90 9.26
C GLU A 481 -27.46 -10.10 9.54
N PRO A 482 -26.90 -11.34 9.57
CA PRO A 482 -25.46 -11.56 9.63
C PRO A 482 -24.68 -10.92 8.49
N HIS A 483 -25.20 -10.96 7.26
CA HIS A 483 -24.54 -10.35 6.10
C HIS A 483 -24.50 -8.83 6.22
N LEU A 484 -25.59 -8.21 6.70
CA LEU A 484 -25.65 -6.78 6.98
C LEU A 484 -24.64 -6.39 8.07
N GLY A 485 -24.57 -7.17 9.16
CA GLY A 485 -23.57 -6.97 10.22
C GLY A 485 -22.11 -7.09 9.72
N ALA A 486 -21.82 -8.09 8.89
CA ALA A 486 -20.52 -8.28 8.26
C ALA A 486 -20.11 -7.08 7.39
N ASN A 487 -21.05 -6.51 6.63
CA ASN A 487 -20.78 -5.37 5.75
C ASN A 487 -20.66 -4.05 6.51
N ILE A 488 -21.43 -3.85 7.60
CA ILE A 488 -21.21 -2.75 8.55
C ILE A 488 -19.78 -2.80 9.10
N ASN A 489 -19.34 -3.97 9.55
CA ASN A 489 -17.99 -4.16 10.09
C ASN A 489 -16.91 -3.92 9.02
N ALA A 490 -17.10 -4.42 7.79
CA ALA A 490 -16.15 -4.21 6.70
C ALA A 490 -16.03 -2.75 6.27
N CYS A 491 -17.14 -1.99 6.21
CA CYS A 491 -17.10 -0.55 5.94
C CYS A 491 -16.40 0.24 7.05
N GLU A 492 -16.60 -0.12 8.31
CA GLU A 492 -15.90 0.48 9.45
C GLU A 492 -14.41 0.14 9.51
N GLU A 493 -14.05 -1.11 9.20
CA GLU A 493 -12.65 -1.52 9.05
C GLU A 493 -12.00 -0.71 7.93
N LEU A 494 -12.53 -0.76 6.71
CA LEU A 494 -12.04 0.01 5.55
C LEU A 494 -11.88 1.51 5.86
N ARG A 495 -12.86 2.11 6.55
CA ARG A 495 -12.80 3.53 6.97
C ARG A 495 -11.62 3.78 7.88
N THR A 496 -11.47 2.99 8.94
CA THR A 496 -10.43 3.24 9.96
C THR A 496 -9.03 2.87 9.46
N SER A 497 -8.87 1.75 8.76
CA SER A 497 -7.56 1.24 8.36
C SER A 497 -7.00 1.91 7.10
N LEU A 498 -7.81 2.27 6.10
CA LEU A 498 -7.32 2.98 4.91
C LEU A 498 -6.88 4.41 5.26
N LEU A 499 -7.66 5.12 6.07
CA LEU A 499 -7.31 6.48 6.54
C LEU A 499 -6.04 6.46 7.41
N ALA A 500 -5.91 5.48 8.31
CA ALA A 500 -4.71 5.35 9.15
C ALA A 500 -3.45 4.93 8.36
N ARG A 501 -3.61 4.12 7.31
CA ARG A 501 -2.49 3.62 6.50
C ARG A 501 -2.04 4.59 5.40
N PHE A 502 -2.96 5.40 4.88
CA PHE A 502 -2.75 6.29 3.74
C PHE A 502 -3.39 7.68 4.01
N PRO A 503 -2.89 8.42 5.03
CA PRO A 503 -3.43 9.73 5.40
C PRO A 503 -3.40 10.72 4.22
N GLY A 504 -4.36 11.65 4.18
CA GLY A 504 -4.52 12.61 3.08
C GLY A 504 -5.08 12.04 1.77
N THR A 505 -4.97 10.73 1.52
CA THR A 505 -5.32 10.17 0.18
C THR A 505 -6.69 9.51 0.10
N PHE A 506 -7.15 8.89 1.19
CA PHE A 506 -8.46 8.21 1.24
C PHE A 506 -9.53 9.02 1.98
N GLU A 507 -9.25 10.27 2.38
CA GLU A 507 -10.17 11.15 3.11
C GLU A 507 -11.49 11.39 2.37
N GLU A 508 -11.45 11.45 1.04
CA GLU A 508 -12.64 11.57 0.19
C GLU A 508 -13.63 10.39 0.34
N LEU A 509 -13.15 9.21 0.79
CA LEU A 509 -13.97 8.02 1.00
C LEU A 509 -14.57 7.91 2.41
N GLU A 510 -14.17 8.75 3.37
CA GLU A 510 -14.75 8.71 4.71
C GLU A 510 -16.27 8.91 4.66
N LYS A 511 -16.73 9.93 3.92
CA LYS A 511 -18.16 10.24 3.77
C LYS A 511 -18.94 9.13 3.05
N PRO A 512 -18.50 8.61 1.88
CA PRO A 512 -19.09 7.41 1.27
C PRO A 512 -19.17 6.19 2.18
N LEU A 513 -18.10 5.87 2.93
CA LEU A 513 -18.08 4.70 3.81
C LEU A 513 -19.03 4.86 5.00
N VAL A 514 -19.07 6.05 5.63
CA VAL A 514 -20.07 6.37 6.67
C VAL A 514 -21.49 6.31 6.11
N ALA A 515 -21.72 6.81 4.90
CA ALA A 515 -23.04 6.75 4.27
C ALA A 515 -23.49 5.30 4.03
N ALA A 516 -22.61 4.44 3.49
CA ALA A 516 -22.88 3.02 3.27
C ALA A 516 -23.15 2.28 4.60
N THR A 517 -22.34 2.50 5.64
CA THR A 517 -22.60 1.97 7.00
C THR A 517 -24.00 2.36 7.48
N CYS A 518 -24.36 3.65 7.37
CA CYS A 518 -25.68 4.14 7.75
C CYS A 518 -26.83 3.53 6.92
N THR A 519 -26.64 3.27 5.61
CA THR A 519 -27.64 2.56 4.80
C THR A 519 -27.80 1.11 5.26
N PHE A 520 -26.71 0.40 5.54
CA PHE A 520 -26.76 -0.97 6.02
C PHE A 520 -27.39 -1.06 7.42
N GLN A 521 -27.08 -0.15 8.35
CA GLN A 521 -27.76 -0.05 9.65
C GLN A 521 -29.27 0.19 9.48
N LYS A 522 -29.68 1.10 8.59
CA LYS A 522 -31.11 1.34 8.29
C LYS A 522 -31.79 0.11 7.69
N ARG A 523 -31.13 -0.62 6.79
CA ARG A 523 -31.68 -1.85 6.19
C ARG A 523 -31.83 -2.96 7.22
N LEU A 524 -30.84 -3.12 8.12
CA LEU A 524 -30.85 -4.05 9.24
C LEU A 524 -32.01 -3.74 10.20
N LEU A 525 -32.16 -2.47 10.58
CA LEU A 525 -33.29 -1.99 11.39
C LEU A 525 -34.64 -2.25 10.71
N GLN A 526 -34.77 -1.96 9.40
CA GLN A 526 -36.01 -2.19 8.65
C GLN A 526 -36.44 -3.66 8.70
N GLY A 527 -35.48 -4.60 8.64
CA GLY A 527 -35.74 -6.04 8.81
C GLY A 527 -36.48 -6.34 10.10
N LEU A 528 -35.97 -5.86 11.25
CA LEU A 528 -36.67 -5.98 12.54
C LEU A 528 -38.03 -5.28 12.52
N GLN A 529 -38.12 -4.05 12.00
CA GLN A 529 -39.35 -3.26 11.98
C GLN A 529 -40.49 -3.98 11.24
N ASP A 530 -40.22 -4.52 10.05
CA ASP A 530 -41.19 -5.29 9.26
C ASP A 530 -41.70 -6.52 10.04
N ASP A 531 -40.82 -7.13 10.83
CA ASP A 531 -41.05 -8.34 11.62
C ASP A 531 -41.86 -8.11 12.91
N VAL A 532 -41.71 -6.94 13.56
CA VAL A 532 -42.43 -6.58 14.79
C VAL A 532 -43.69 -5.74 14.56
N GLN A 533 -43.80 -5.00 13.45
CA GLN A 533 -44.96 -4.16 13.15
C GLN A 533 -46.31 -4.90 13.24
N PRO A 534 -46.46 -6.18 12.81
CA PRO A 534 -47.73 -6.91 12.97
C PRO A 534 -48.13 -7.11 14.43
N LEU A 535 -47.16 -7.23 15.35
CA LEU A 535 -47.38 -7.49 16.78
C LEU A 535 -47.88 -6.23 17.51
N PHE A 536 -47.32 -5.06 17.17
CA PHE A 536 -47.79 -3.76 17.68
C PHE A 536 -49.30 -3.54 17.42
N ARG A 537 -49.84 -4.06 16.31
CA ARG A 537 -51.26 -3.90 15.93
C ARG A 537 -52.26 -4.56 16.92
N VAL A 538 -51.79 -5.40 17.84
CA VAL A 538 -52.62 -6.09 18.85
C VAL A 538 -52.65 -5.32 20.19
N LEU A 539 -51.69 -4.40 20.42
CA LEU A 539 -51.67 -3.53 21.59
C LEU A 539 -52.91 -2.63 21.65
N CYS A 540 -53.28 -2.20 22.86
CA CYS A 540 -54.46 -1.37 23.11
C CYS A 540 -55.79 -1.99 22.61
N THR A 541 -55.89 -3.31 22.65
CA THR A 541 -57.13 -4.09 22.44
C THR A 541 -57.50 -4.89 23.70
N LYS A 542 -58.73 -5.41 23.79
CA LYS A 542 -59.16 -6.33 24.85
C LYS A 542 -58.32 -7.61 24.97
N ALA A 543 -57.71 -8.07 23.87
CA ALA A 543 -56.79 -9.20 23.90
C ALA A 543 -55.51 -8.85 24.68
N TRP A 544 -54.94 -7.66 24.45
CA TRP A 544 -53.75 -7.16 25.17
C TRP A 544 -53.98 -6.97 26.69
N LEU A 545 -55.20 -6.65 27.12
CA LEU A 545 -55.55 -6.57 28.55
C LEU A 545 -55.56 -7.93 29.27
N THR A 546 -55.60 -9.04 28.53
CA THR A 546 -55.84 -10.39 29.07
C THR A 546 -54.74 -11.40 28.71
N HIS A 547 -53.96 -11.13 27.67
CA HIS A 547 -52.90 -12.01 27.15
C HIS A 547 -51.58 -11.25 27.05
N ASP A 548 -50.46 -11.96 27.23
CA ASP A 548 -49.15 -11.38 26.97
C ASP A 548 -48.85 -11.34 25.46
N VAL A 549 -49.16 -10.20 24.84
CA VAL A 549 -48.84 -9.91 23.45
C VAL A 549 -47.53 -9.13 23.28
N LEU A 550 -46.87 -8.77 24.39
CA LEU A 550 -45.59 -8.07 24.40
C LEU A 550 -44.42 -9.05 24.33
N GLN A 551 -44.50 -10.19 25.03
CA GLN A 551 -43.44 -11.20 25.03
C GLN A 551 -43.02 -11.65 23.60
N PRO A 552 -43.92 -11.96 22.64
CA PRO A 552 -43.52 -12.34 21.28
C PRO A 552 -42.76 -11.24 20.53
N LEU A 553 -43.04 -9.98 20.86
CA LEU A 553 -42.38 -8.80 20.29
C LEU A 553 -40.97 -8.64 20.88
N MET A 554 -40.85 -8.70 22.20
CA MET A 554 -39.55 -8.62 22.87
C MET A 554 -38.64 -9.81 22.53
N ASN A 555 -39.19 -11.00 22.31
CA ASN A 555 -38.42 -12.16 21.82
C ASN A 555 -37.75 -11.88 20.46
N LYS A 556 -38.41 -11.17 19.54
CA LYS A 556 -37.82 -10.74 18.26
C LYS A 556 -36.72 -9.70 18.47
N VAL A 557 -36.94 -8.73 19.36
CA VAL A 557 -35.93 -7.71 19.73
C VAL A 557 -34.68 -8.36 20.32
N VAL A 558 -34.83 -9.31 21.24
CA VAL A 558 -33.72 -10.06 21.85
C VAL A 558 -32.96 -10.88 20.80
N THR A 559 -33.68 -11.56 19.90
CA THR A 559 -33.07 -12.33 18.79
C THR A 559 -32.27 -11.42 17.86
N PHE A 560 -32.80 -10.23 17.54
CA PHE A 560 -32.09 -9.23 16.75
C PHE A 560 -30.85 -8.68 17.48
N ALA A 561 -30.94 -8.43 18.78
CA ALA A 561 -29.83 -7.94 19.57
C ALA A 561 -28.64 -8.92 19.62
N HIS A 562 -28.87 -10.23 19.55
CA HIS A 562 -27.79 -11.23 19.40
C HIS A 562 -26.98 -11.03 18.10
N HIS A 563 -27.59 -10.52 17.02
CA HIS A 563 -26.82 -10.15 15.82
C HIS A 563 -25.97 -8.89 16.05
N LEU A 564 -26.38 -7.97 16.92
CA LEU A 564 -25.61 -6.78 17.26
C LEU A 564 -24.37 -7.07 18.11
N GLU A 565 -24.36 -8.16 18.89
CA GLU A 565 -23.16 -8.64 19.61
C GLU A 565 -21.98 -8.91 18.66
N HIS A 566 -22.29 -9.22 17.40
CA HIS A 566 -21.32 -9.49 16.33
C HIS A 566 -21.04 -8.26 15.44
N VAL A 567 -21.55 -7.08 15.78
CA VAL A 567 -21.34 -5.81 15.08
C VAL A 567 -20.39 -4.91 15.88
N ALA A 568 -19.60 -4.09 15.19
CA ALA A 568 -18.65 -3.15 15.80
C ALA A 568 -19.33 -2.34 16.93
N PRO A 569 -18.78 -2.31 18.17
CA PRO A 569 -19.53 -1.88 19.36
C PRO A 569 -20.22 -0.51 19.27
N LEU A 570 -19.57 0.48 18.64
CA LEU A 570 -20.18 1.80 18.42
C LEU A 570 -21.45 1.71 17.56
N ARG A 571 -21.39 0.95 16.46
CA ARG A 571 -22.51 0.75 15.52
C ARG A 571 -23.60 -0.15 16.11
N ALA A 572 -23.21 -1.15 16.90
CA ALA A 572 -24.14 -1.97 17.67
C ALA A 572 -24.94 -1.10 18.64
N GLN A 573 -24.28 -0.22 19.40
CA GLN A 573 -24.93 0.63 20.40
C GLN A 573 -25.84 1.69 19.77
N GLU A 574 -25.39 2.37 18.70
CA GLU A 574 -26.23 3.29 17.91
C GLU A 574 -27.51 2.58 17.42
N THR A 575 -27.37 1.36 16.90
CA THR A 575 -28.51 0.57 16.39
C THR A 575 -29.43 0.12 17.51
N LEU A 576 -28.89 -0.33 18.66
CA LEU A 576 -29.68 -0.79 19.80
C LEU A 576 -30.49 0.35 20.44
N GLN A 577 -29.90 1.54 20.58
CA GLN A 577 -30.62 2.72 21.07
C GLN A 577 -31.75 3.12 20.11
N GLU A 578 -31.54 3.02 18.80
CA GLU A 578 -32.58 3.28 17.80
C GLU A 578 -33.70 2.22 17.83
N VAL A 579 -33.38 0.95 18.08
CA VAL A 579 -34.39 -0.09 18.31
C VAL A 579 -35.20 0.18 19.57
N HIS A 580 -34.56 0.60 20.68
CA HIS A 580 -35.26 0.99 21.90
C HIS A 580 -36.22 2.17 21.63
N ARG A 581 -35.72 3.22 20.96
CA ARG A 581 -36.50 4.39 20.55
C ARG A 581 -37.68 3.99 19.68
N TYR A 582 -37.46 3.13 18.69
CA TYR A 582 -38.51 2.61 17.80
C TYR A 582 -39.60 1.85 18.57
N VAL A 583 -39.24 0.96 19.51
CA VAL A 583 -40.21 0.16 20.27
C VAL A 583 -41.10 1.05 21.14
N VAL A 584 -40.50 2.00 21.87
CA VAL A 584 -41.25 2.95 22.72
C VAL A 584 -42.12 3.88 21.88
N ARG A 585 -41.59 4.41 20.77
CA ARG A 585 -42.31 5.28 19.82
C ARG A 585 -43.53 4.58 19.21
N GLU A 586 -43.37 3.34 18.75
CA GLU A 586 -44.47 2.59 18.13
C GLU A 586 -45.51 2.13 19.18
N TYR A 587 -45.08 1.74 20.38
CA TYR A 587 -45.99 1.46 21.50
C TYR A 587 -46.87 2.69 21.80
N LEU A 588 -46.25 3.86 21.97
CA LEU A 588 -46.96 5.13 22.19
C LEU A 588 -47.85 5.51 21.01
N ALA A 589 -47.44 5.25 19.76
CA ALA A 589 -48.26 5.50 18.58
C ALA A 589 -49.57 4.69 18.59
N GLN A 590 -49.55 3.43 19.04
CA GLN A 590 -50.77 2.62 19.21
C GLN A 590 -51.64 3.13 20.37
N VAL A 591 -51.03 3.56 21.49
CA VAL A 591 -51.74 4.16 22.64
C VAL A 591 -52.45 5.47 22.26
N LEU A 592 -51.79 6.33 21.49
CA LEU A 592 -52.33 7.62 21.04
C LEU A 592 -53.30 7.49 19.85
N ARG A 593 -53.36 6.33 19.19
CA ARG A 593 -54.30 5.98 18.12
C ARG A 593 -55.17 4.78 18.53
N PRO A 594 -55.91 4.86 19.66
CA PRO A 594 -56.57 3.71 20.27
C PRO A 594 -57.69 3.16 19.38
N ARG A 595 -57.62 1.86 19.07
CA ARG A 595 -58.68 1.14 18.33
C ARG A 595 -59.93 0.92 19.18
N GLU A 596 -59.73 0.66 20.46
CA GLU A 596 -60.77 0.43 21.46
C GLU A 596 -60.70 1.50 22.56
N ARG A 597 -61.84 1.79 23.21
CA ARG A 597 -61.93 2.85 24.23
C ARG A 597 -62.36 2.30 25.57
N PHE A 598 -61.36 1.95 26.38
CA PHE A 598 -61.53 1.42 27.73
C PHE A 598 -62.23 2.40 28.67
N ARG A 599 -63.05 1.88 29.59
CA ARG A 599 -63.82 2.69 30.56
C ARG A 599 -63.81 2.06 31.94
N GLY A 600 -64.03 2.89 32.97
CA GLY A 600 -64.17 2.43 34.35
C GLY A 600 -62.94 1.65 34.79
N GLU A 601 -63.15 0.38 35.13
CA GLU A 601 -62.12 -0.59 35.49
C GLU A 601 -61.17 -0.91 34.34
N GLU A 602 -61.65 -1.15 33.11
CA GLU A 602 -60.81 -1.44 31.94
C GLU A 602 -59.72 -0.37 31.72
N ARG A 603 -60.03 0.91 32.04
CA ARG A 603 -59.08 2.03 31.95
C ARG A 603 -58.00 1.98 33.05
N MET A 604 -58.36 1.53 34.26
CA MET A 604 -57.39 1.31 35.33
C MET A 604 -56.47 0.14 34.97
N THR A 605 -57.05 -0.97 34.50
CA THR A 605 -56.32 -2.14 34.03
C THR A 605 -55.39 -1.78 32.86
N SER A 606 -55.83 -0.96 31.90
CA SER A 606 -54.96 -0.52 30.79
C SER A 606 -53.78 0.33 31.26
N SER A 607 -53.97 1.20 32.26
CA SER A 607 -52.88 2.00 32.85
C SER A 607 -51.88 1.11 33.59
N GLN A 608 -52.36 0.18 34.42
CA GLN A 608 -51.51 -0.81 35.10
C GLN A 608 -50.75 -1.70 34.11
N LYS A 609 -51.42 -2.17 33.04
CA LYS A 609 -50.79 -2.98 31.98
C LYS A 609 -49.75 -2.18 31.21
N MET A 610 -49.97 -0.90 30.92
CA MET A 610 -48.94 -0.02 30.35
C MET A 610 -47.73 0.14 31.27
N GLY A 611 -47.91 0.22 32.58
CA GLY A 611 -46.80 0.26 33.54
C GLY A 611 -45.98 -1.03 33.56
N LEU A 612 -46.64 -2.19 33.57
CA LEU A 612 -45.99 -3.50 33.49
C LEU A 612 -45.26 -3.71 32.15
N ASP A 613 -45.87 -3.29 31.04
CA ASP A 613 -45.27 -3.36 29.70
C ASP A 613 -44.06 -2.44 29.58
N ALA A 614 -44.15 -1.22 30.12
CA ALA A 614 -43.03 -0.27 30.17
C ALA A 614 -41.85 -0.83 30.98
N GLN A 615 -42.13 -1.42 32.14
CA GLN A 615 -41.10 -2.09 32.94
C GLN A 615 -40.46 -3.24 32.16
N ALA A 616 -41.26 -4.12 31.54
CA ALA A 616 -40.72 -5.24 30.77
C ALA A 616 -39.88 -4.79 29.56
N ILE A 617 -40.26 -3.70 28.89
CA ILE A 617 -39.47 -3.06 27.82
C ILE A 617 -38.15 -2.54 28.38
N GLY A 618 -38.19 -1.74 29.45
CA GLY A 618 -37.01 -1.14 30.10
C GLY A 618 -36.04 -2.21 30.63
N ASP A 619 -36.53 -3.18 31.40
CA ASP A 619 -35.75 -4.30 31.95
C ASP A 619 -35.07 -5.10 30.81
N THR A 620 -35.76 -5.30 29.67
CA THR A 620 -35.18 -5.98 28.49
C THR A 620 -34.07 -5.14 27.86
N PHE A 621 -34.32 -3.86 27.56
CA PHE A 621 -33.31 -3.00 26.92
C PHE A 621 -32.12 -2.71 27.84
N GLN A 622 -32.34 -2.61 29.15
CA GLN A 622 -31.27 -2.54 30.15
C GLN A 622 -30.44 -3.84 30.16
N GLY A 623 -31.09 -5.02 30.12
CA GLY A 623 -30.43 -6.31 30.02
C GLY A 623 -29.62 -6.49 28.73
N LEU A 624 -30.04 -5.84 27.64
CA LEU A 624 -29.32 -5.80 26.35
C LEU A 624 -28.24 -4.70 26.29
N GLY A 625 -28.10 -3.84 27.31
CA GLY A 625 -27.05 -2.81 27.37
C GLY A 625 -27.39 -1.45 26.72
N SER A 626 -28.66 -1.17 26.42
CA SER A 626 -29.08 0.13 25.89
C SER A 626 -28.88 1.25 26.91
N GLU A 627 -28.11 2.29 26.54
CA GLU A 627 -27.92 3.50 27.37
C GLU A 627 -29.07 4.53 27.23
N ALA A 628 -30.09 4.27 26.41
CA ALA A 628 -31.20 5.20 26.14
C ALA A 628 -32.27 5.25 27.26
N THR A 629 -31.86 5.32 28.52
CA THR A 629 -32.73 5.29 29.73
C THR A 629 -33.71 6.46 29.83
N TRP A 630 -33.50 7.53 29.06
CA TRP A 630 -34.45 8.64 28.92
C TRP A 630 -35.79 8.20 28.29
N LEU A 631 -35.85 7.03 27.63
CA LEU A 631 -37.07 6.47 27.05
C LEU A 631 -37.97 5.79 28.10
N ASP A 632 -37.40 5.28 29.19
CA ASP A 632 -38.08 4.40 30.15
C ASP A 632 -39.32 5.05 30.80
N GLN A 633 -39.31 6.38 30.94
CA GLN A 633 -40.38 7.16 31.55
C GLN A 633 -41.51 7.59 30.59
N ALA A 634 -41.36 7.36 29.28
CA ALA A 634 -42.28 7.89 28.28
C ALA A 634 -43.66 7.19 28.32
N ILE A 635 -43.66 5.85 28.44
CA ILE A 635 -44.89 5.07 28.58
C ILE A 635 -45.52 5.28 29.98
N PRO A 636 -44.77 5.23 31.11
CA PRO A 636 -45.29 5.53 32.44
C PRO A 636 -45.97 6.90 32.54
N CYS A 637 -45.35 7.98 32.04
CA CYS A 637 -45.96 9.32 32.10
C CYS A 637 -47.34 9.39 31.40
N VAL A 638 -47.54 8.65 30.30
CA VAL A 638 -48.85 8.54 29.64
C VAL A 638 -49.79 7.60 30.40
N ALA A 639 -49.26 6.51 30.98
CA ALA A 639 -50.01 5.56 31.81
C ALA A 639 -50.56 6.22 33.09
N ASP A 640 -49.80 7.10 33.74
CA ASP A 640 -50.21 7.84 34.94
C ASP A 640 -51.35 8.81 34.62
N ILE A 641 -51.22 9.59 33.54
CA ILE A 641 -52.30 10.44 33.05
C ILE A 641 -53.55 9.60 32.76
N LEU A 642 -53.39 8.43 32.11
CA LEU A 642 -54.49 7.51 31.80
C LEU A 642 -55.17 6.95 33.07
N GLY A 643 -54.37 6.56 34.06
CA GLY A 643 -54.75 5.87 35.29
C GLY A 643 -55.38 6.76 36.35
N GLU A 644 -54.86 7.98 36.53
CA GLU A 644 -55.14 8.88 37.67
C GLU A 644 -56.62 8.88 38.12
N THR A 645 -56.88 8.72 39.42
CA THR A 645 -58.24 8.76 39.96
C THR A 645 -58.69 10.19 40.26
N TYR A 646 -57.79 11.03 40.76
CA TYR A 646 -58.03 12.41 41.14
C TYR A 646 -57.85 13.35 39.95
N LYS A 647 -58.97 13.82 39.40
CA LYS A 647 -59.00 14.56 38.12
C LYS A 647 -58.27 15.90 38.12
N ASP A 648 -57.83 16.38 39.28
CA ASP A 648 -57.10 17.63 39.44
C ASP A 648 -55.57 17.40 39.49
N ASP A 649 -55.11 16.21 39.88
CA ASP A 649 -53.69 15.82 39.82
C ASP A 649 -53.19 15.51 38.40
N ILE A 650 -54.10 15.33 37.42
CA ILE A 650 -53.77 15.23 35.98
C ILE A 650 -52.87 16.40 35.52
N GLN A 651 -53.03 17.57 36.13
CA GLN A 651 -52.21 18.74 35.80
C GLN A 651 -50.71 18.49 36.09
N ARG A 652 -50.38 17.83 37.21
CA ARG A 652 -49.00 17.50 37.59
C ARG A 652 -48.38 16.48 36.65
N HIS A 653 -49.14 15.44 36.29
CA HIS A 653 -48.67 14.44 35.33
C HIS A 653 -48.41 15.03 33.93
N LEU A 654 -49.21 16.03 33.51
CA LEU A 654 -48.94 16.81 32.29
C LEU A 654 -47.69 17.69 32.42
N GLU A 655 -47.44 18.30 33.59
CA GLU A 655 -46.21 19.06 33.88
C GLU A 655 -44.97 18.16 33.79
N THR A 656 -45.00 16.96 34.39
CA THR A 656 -43.93 15.96 34.28
C THR A 656 -43.70 15.53 32.83
N LEU A 657 -44.76 15.13 32.11
CA LEU A 657 -44.63 14.67 30.71
C LEU A 657 -44.02 15.75 29.80
N ILE A 658 -44.49 16.99 29.89
CA ILE A 658 -43.98 18.10 29.07
C ILE A 658 -42.57 18.53 29.48
N GLY A 659 -42.22 18.40 30.77
CA GLY A 659 -40.87 18.66 31.27
C GLY A 659 -39.84 17.61 30.83
N SER A 660 -40.22 16.33 30.82
CA SER A 660 -39.37 15.22 30.39
C SER A 660 -39.24 15.10 28.86
N TYR A 661 -40.27 15.46 28.10
CA TYR A 661 -40.31 15.32 26.64
C TYR A 661 -40.73 16.63 25.97
N PRO A 662 -39.80 17.58 25.76
CA PRO A 662 -40.12 18.92 25.25
C PRO A 662 -40.54 18.95 23.78
N ASP A 663 -40.36 17.86 23.04
CA ASP A 663 -40.78 17.68 21.64
C ASP A 663 -42.28 17.31 21.50
N ILE A 664 -42.99 17.13 22.62
CA ILE A 664 -44.41 16.86 22.63
C ILE A 664 -45.23 18.05 22.12
N ARG A 665 -46.12 17.80 21.16
CA ARG A 665 -47.00 18.80 20.53
C ARG A 665 -48.37 18.83 21.19
N ARG A 666 -49.09 19.94 20.97
CA ARG A 666 -50.50 20.12 21.39
C ARG A 666 -51.37 18.91 21.03
N ASP A 667 -51.17 18.35 19.84
CA ASP A 667 -52.04 17.30 19.29
C ASP A 667 -51.82 15.95 20.00
N HIS A 668 -50.60 15.70 20.49
CA HIS A 668 -50.30 14.55 21.35
C HIS A 668 -51.00 14.69 22.70
N VAL A 669 -50.92 15.87 23.33
CA VAL A 669 -51.65 16.17 24.58
C VAL A 669 -53.16 16.02 24.39
N LEU A 670 -53.70 16.46 23.25
CA LEU A 670 -55.12 16.26 22.89
C LEU A 670 -55.47 14.77 22.81
N ALA A 671 -54.65 13.93 22.17
CA ALA A 671 -54.88 12.49 22.12
C ALA A 671 -54.84 11.83 23.50
N ILE A 672 -53.85 12.17 24.35
CA ILE A 672 -53.74 11.67 25.73
C ILE A 672 -55.01 12.03 26.54
N LEU A 673 -55.45 13.29 26.46
CA LEU A 673 -56.69 13.73 27.14
C LEU A 673 -57.95 13.08 26.54
N ALA A 674 -57.95 12.72 25.26
CA ALA A 674 -59.05 11.98 24.64
C ALA A 674 -59.20 10.56 25.20
N LEU A 675 -58.11 9.90 25.63
CA LEU A 675 -58.16 8.61 26.34
C LEU A 675 -58.94 8.73 27.66
N ARG A 676 -58.82 9.88 28.33
CA ARG A 676 -59.43 10.15 29.64
C ARG A 676 -60.92 10.49 29.59
N ARG A 677 -61.40 10.98 28.45
CA ARG A 677 -62.82 11.33 28.20
C ARG A 677 -63.42 12.21 29.31
N LEU A 678 -62.64 13.18 29.80
CA LEU A 678 -63.11 14.21 30.73
C LEU A 678 -64.10 15.13 29.98
N GLY A 679 -65.12 15.64 30.67
CA GLY A 679 -66.07 16.55 30.02
C GLY A 679 -65.41 17.84 29.53
N ARG A 680 -65.86 18.35 28.38
CA ARG A 680 -65.33 19.50 27.62
C ARG A 680 -64.65 20.60 28.43
N ARG A 681 -65.32 21.12 29.48
CA ARG A 681 -64.82 22.23 30.33
C ARG A 681 -63.54 21.91 31.12
N ARG A 682 -63.27 20.63 31.45
CA ARG A 682 -62.03 20.22 32.15
C ARG A 682 -60.92 19.93 31.15
N ASN A 683 -61.23 19.26 30.04
CA ASN A 683 -60.29 19.09 28.91
C ASN A 683 -59.77 20.45 28.41
N GLN A 684 -60.63 21.45 28.23
CA GLN A 684 -60.23 22.80 27.81
C GLN A 684 -59.27 23.47 28.81
N ARG A 685 -59.47 23.31 30.13
CA ARG A 685 -58.57 23.87 31.15
C ARG A 685 -57.20 23.18 31.15
N LEU A 686 -57.18 21.85 31.14
CA LEU A 686 -55.94 21.07 31.09
C LEU A 686 -55.16 21.34 29.80
N LEU A 687 -55.85 21.51 28.67
CA LEU A 687 -55.25 21.89 27.40
C LEU A 687 -54.70 23.32 27.41
N GLN A 688 -55.40 24.29 28.01
CA GLN A 688 -54.90 25.67 28.17
C GLN A 688 -53.64 25.71 29.04
N HIS A 689 -53.60 24.89 30.09
CA HIS A 689 -52.41 24.72 30.94
C HIS A 689 -51.26 24.07 30.19
N ALA A 690 -51.49 22.95 29.50
CA ALA A 690 -50.48 22.33 28.66
C ALA A 690 -49.95 23.30 27.57
N GLN A 691 -50.81 24.14 26.98
CA GLN A 691 -50.40 25.16 26.02
C GLN A 691 -49.55 26.29 26.64
N SER A 692 -49.77 26.65 27.92
CA SER A 692 -48.89 27.63 28.58
C SER A 692 -47.52 27.02 28.89
N LEU A 693 -47.47 25.76 29.32
CA LEU A 693 -46.24 24.99 29.52
C LEU A 693 -45.44 24.83 28.21
N LEU A 694 -46.07 24.38 27.13
CA LEU A 694 -45.43 24.24 25.81
C LEU A 694 -44.89 25.57 25.28
N ARG A 695 -45.61 26.68 25.51
CA ARG A 695 -45.13 28.03 25.16
C ARG A 695 -44.00 28.51 26.07
N ALA A 696 -43.93 28.06 27.32
CA ALA A 696 -42.83 28.38 28.23
C ALA A 696 -41.57 27.61 27.84
N ALA A 697 -41.68 26.29 27.60
CA ALA A 697 -40.60 25.43 27.11
C ALA A 697 -40.03 25.95 25.77
N GLY A 698 -40.89 26.21 24.79
CA GLY A 698 -40.47 26.75 23.48
C GLY A 698 -39.85 28.16 23.54
N LYS A 699 -40.14 28.96 24.57
CA LYS A 699 -39.47 30.25 24.80
C LYS A 699 -38.12 30.10 25.49
N ALA A 700 -37.99 29.15 26.42
CA ALA A 700 -36.73 28.87 27.11
C ALA A 700 -35.64 28.37 26.13
N GLY A 701 -36.00 27.51 25.17
CA GLY A 701 -35.09 27.05 24.12
C GLY A 701 -34.70 28.09 23.06
N GLY A 702 -35.36 29.27 23.05
CA GLY A 702 -35.18 30.28 22.00
C GLY A 702 -34.21 31.41 22.31
N SER A 703 -33.71 31.55 23.55
CA SER A 703 -32.95 32.74 23.98
C SER A 703 -31.58 32.47 24.60
N GLY A 704 -30.98 31.30 24.39
CA GLY A 704 -29.61 31.04 24.84
C GLY A 704 -29.05 29.70 24.38
N GLY A 705 -27.93 29.75 23.65
CA GLY A 705 -26.98 28.63 23.48
C GLY A 705 -27.48 27.40 22.74
N SER A 706 -27.00 27.19 21.50
CA SER A 706 -27.12 25.93 20.77
C SER A 706 -26.21 24.82 21.34
N GLY A 707 -26.27 24.57 22.64
CA GLY A 707 -25.46 23.56 23.33
C GLY A 707 -25.95 23.28 24.75
N ALA A 708 -26.12 21.99 25.06
CA ALA A 708 -26.54 21.38 26.34
C ALA A 708 -28.00 20.86 26.47
N ALA A 709 -28.72 20.69 25.35
CA ALA A 709 -29.82 19.72 25.27
C ALA A 709 -29.59 18.82 24.05
N GLY A 710 -29.31 17.53 24.28
CA GLY A 710 -29.10 16.55 23.21
C GLY A 710 -30.38 16.34 22.40
N GLY A 711 -30.24 16.04 21.10
CA GLY A 711 -31.35 15.88 20.16
C GLY A 711 -32.18 14.61 20.36
N HIS A 712 -32.79 14.47 21.55
CA HIS A 712 -33.70 13.38 21.88
C HIS A 712 -35.08 13.67 21.28
N VAL A 713 -35.38 13.01 20.17
CA VAL A 713 -36.66 13.12 19.46
C VAL A 713 -37.45 11.83 19.65
N LEU A 714 -38.70 11.93 20.12
CA LEU A 714 -39.60 10.80 20.38
C LEU A 714 -41.03 11.10 19.93
N PHE A 715 -41.67 12.09 20.56
CA PHE A 715 -43.04 12.49 20.26
C PHE A 715 -43.15 13.21 18.91
N GLU A 716 -42.11 13.93 18.46
CA GLU A 716 -42.15 14.62 17.16
C GLU A 716 -42.41 13.64 16.00
N GLU A 717 -41.82 12.44 16.08
CA GLU A 717 -41.98 11.34 15.11
C GLU A 717 -43.27 10.52 15.31
N ILE A 718 -44.05 10.79 16.37
CA ILE A 718 -45.38 10.20 16.55
C ILE A 718 -46.41 11.11 15.90
N GLU A 719 -46.93 10.69 14.75
CA GLU A 719 -48.08 11.31 14.14
C GLU A 719 -49.37 11.02 14.93
N VAL A 720 -50.25 12.02 15.08
CA VAL A 720 -51.58 11.84 15.70
C VAL A 720 -52.67 12.35 14.74
N PRO A 721 -53.82 11.65 14.58
CA PRO A 721 -54.86 12.07 13.64
C PRO A 721 -55.52 13.40 14.05
N ALA A 722 -55.64 14.33 13.10
CA ALA A 722 -56.34 15.60 13.29
C ALA A 722 -57.83 15.44 13.67
N SER A 723 -58.42 14.27 13.45
CA SER A 723 -59.80 13.93 13.86
C SER A 723 -60.01 13.90 15.39
N VAL A 724 -58.95 13.99 16.20
CA VAL A 724 -59.06 14.16 17.66
C VAL A 724 -59.76 15.47 18.03
N ASP A 725 -59.61 16.55 17.25
CA ASP A 725 -60.32 17.82 17.49
C ASP A 725 -61.86 17.67 17.38
N LEU A 726 -62.35 16.78 16.49
CA LEU A 726 -63.78 16.47 16.34
C LEU A 726 -64.35 15.61 17.48
N LEU A 727 -63.49 14.96 18.26
CA LEU A 727 -63.91 14.08 19.36
C LEU A 727 -64.09 14.82 20.69
N ILE A 728 -63.40 15.96 20.86
CA ILE A 728 -63.48 16.82 22.05
C ILE A 728 -64.54 17.93 21.88
N THR A 729 -65.04 18.17 20.66
CA THR A 729 -66.24 18.99 20.46
C THR A 729 -67.54 18.27 20.84
N CYS A 730 -67.52 16.93 20.94
CA CYS A 730 -68.67 16.08 21.27
C CYS A 730 -68.67 15.47 22.69
N ILE A 731 -67.65 15.73 23.53
CA ILE A 731 -67.50 15.22 24.92
C ILE A 731 -67.01 16.35 25.85
#